data_AF-A0A7N8YCH4-F1
#
_entry.id   AF-A0A7N8YCH4-F1
#
_cell.length_a   1.000
_cell.length_b   1.000
_cell.length_c   1.000
_cell.angle_alpha   90.00
_cell.angle_beta   90.00
_cell.angle_gamma   90.00
#
_symmetry.space_group_name_H-M   'P 1'
#
loop_
_entity.id
_entity.type
_entity.pdbx_description
1 polymer ?
#
loop_
_entity_poly.entity_id
_entity_poly.type
_entity_poly.pdbx_seq_one_letter_code
_entity_poly.pdbx_strand_id
1 'polypeptide(L)'
;MGKVYYVSQNVGLGLLVLAVSALATIIALSIAYDKEKAKNQGKPGDGAADSTSMPTPSTTQFTPKEPWDYYRLPGSLVPVSYDVTLWPRLEPNKDGLYIFTGNSSVVFRCVEETDLIIIHSNKLNLTTFNGHHAKLSGLGEATAPTIKKSWLVVKTEYLVVQLSNRLAVGATYVLHTEFLGELADNLEGFYRSEYVEDGVKKVVATSQMQATYARKTFPCFDEPAMKALFNIIIIHNQGTVALSNETVDSVIEGVPVKVTTFEPTERMSTYLLAFIVSDFIRIWARKKAIDDRQGEYALNVTGPILQFYERYYNAAYPLSKSDQVALPDFNAGAMENWGLVTYRETALLYDPVLSSTGNKERVTSVISHELAHMWFGNLVTLKWWNDLWLNEGFASYVEYLGADYAEPTWNMKDQIVLYDMQKVFAVDALASSHPLSRKEDEVNEPAQISEMFNTISYSKGAVVLRMLSEFITEPVFARGLSAYLNTFAFGNTVYTDLWDHLQQAVENTPEIFIPDSVHNIMNRWTLQMGFPVVTIDTRTGRITQKHFLLDPDSESVLPYPVNTNSLMRVSGDGWVLANTNVSGYFRVNYDPDNWNRLLSLLSTNHQALSVVNRAQIIDDAFNLARAKIINTTLALRTTKYLSKERDYIPWESALRNLDYYILMFDRTEVYGALQAYLKKQIQPLFEHFKTITVSQILDIINAIGIACSMGVKGCRELIKSWYRQWMENPVHNPILANLKSTVYCSAIAFGGVEEWDFAWTMFQNATLASEASRLRSAMACTKVPWLLNRYLEYTLDPTKIRKQDATSTVQYIARNVVGMPLAWNFVRARWSYIFQQYGKGSFSFSNLISGITRRFSTEFELQEKFKEDNVHVGFGSATLALEQSIEKTTANIKWVTENKASVLKWFTEEST
;
A
#
# COMPACT_ATOMS: atom_id res chain seq x y z
N MET A 1 59.60 8.13 23.42
CA MET A 1 60.38 6.88 23.29
C MET A 1 59.76 6.05 22.18
N GLY A 2 60.38 6.01 21.00
CA GLY A 2 59.87 5.25 19.85
C GLY A 2 60.18 3.76 20.01
N LYS A 3 59.15 2.92 19.88
CA LYS A 3 59.29 1.46 19.79
C LYS A 3 59.71 1.09 18.37
N VAL A 4 60.95 0.67 18.21
CA VAL A 4 61.47 0.09 16.96
C VAL A 4 61.10 -1.39 16.93
N TYR A 5 60.32 -1.81 15.92
CA TYR A 5 60.00 -3.22 15.67
C TYR A 5 61.05 -3.83 14.73
N TYR A 6 61.74 -4.87 15.19
CA TYR A 6 62.62 -5.68 14.35
C TYR A 6 61.79 -6.75 13.64
N VAL A 7 61.58 -6.61 12.33
CA VAL A 7 61.07 -7.68 11.48
C VAL A 7 62.22 -8.61 11.16
N SER A 8 62.09 -9.91 11.48
CA SER A 8 63.13 -10.88 11.18
C SER A 8 63.32 -11.01 9.66
N GLN A 9 64.55 -11.26 9.22
CA GLN A 9 64.90 -11.34 7.79
C GLN A 9 64.02 -12.36 7.04
N ASN A 10 63.57 -13.43 7.70
CA ASN A 10 62.69 -14.44 7.13
C ASN A 10 61.25 -13.94 6.93
N VAL A 11 60.73 -13.10 7.83
CA VAL A 11 59.41 -12.46 7.69
C VAL A 11 59.45 -11.39 6.60
N GLY A 12 60.54 -10.63 6.51
CA GLY A 12 60.79 -9.70 5.41
C GLY A 12 60.81 -10.41 4.06
N LEU A 13 61.49 -11.56 3.97
CA LEU A 13 61.51 -12.38 2.75
C LEU A 13 60.12 -12.92 2.39
N GLY A 14 59.35 -13.39 3.39
CA GLY A 14 57.99 -13.89 3.19
C GLY A 14 57.02 -12.81 2.68
N LEU A 15 57.10 -11.60 3.23
CA LEU A 15 56.31 -10.46 2.76
C LEU A 15 56.71 -10.03 1.35
N LEU A 16 58.00 -10.12 1.01
CA LEU A 16 58.49 -9.79 -0.33
C LEU A 16 58.04 -10.83 -1.36
N VAL A 17 58.03 -12.11 -1.03
CA VAL A 17 57.46 -13.17 -1.88
C VAL A 17 55.95 -12.99 -2.07
N LEU A 18 55.21 -12.66 -1.01
CA LEU A 18 53.78 -12.36 -1.11
C LEU A 18 53.51 -11.13 -1.99
N ALA A 19 54.30 -10.07 -1.84
CA ALA A 19 54.18 -8.87 -2.67
C ALA A 19 54.48 -9.16 -4.15
N VAL A 20 55.53 -9.94 -4.45
CA VAL A 20 55.87 -10.35 -5.82
C VAL A 20 54.78 -11.27 -6.40
N SER A 21 54.22 -12.17 -5.61
CA SER A 21 53.12 -13.06 -6.03
C SER A 21 51.84 -12.28 -6.32
N ALA A 22 51.49 -11.32 -5.47
CA ALA A 22 50.35 -10.42 -5.69
C ALA A 22 50.55 -9.58 -6.95
N LEU A 23 51.75 -9.02 -7.15
CA LEU A 23 52.08 -8.22 -8.34
C LEU A 23 52.01 -9.07 -9.62
N ALA A 24 52.55 -10.29 -9.61
CA ALA A 24 52.45 -11.21 -10.74
C ALA A 24 51.00 -11.58 -11.07
N THR A 25 50.15 -11.75 -10.04
CA THR A 25 48.72 -12.04 -10.21
C THR A 25 47.98 -10.85 -10.81
N ILE A 26 48.28 -9.62 -10.35
CA ILE A 26 47.69 -8.39 -10.89
C ILE A 26 48.11 -8.20 -12.36
N ILE A 27 49.39 -8.44 -12.69
CA ILE A 27 49.88 -8.37 -14.07
C ILE A 27 49.19 -9.44 -14.93
N ALA A 28 49.04 -10.68 -14.45
CA ALA A 28 48.36 -11.74 -15.19
C ALA A 28 46.87 -11.42 -15.43
N LEU A 29 46.18 -10.87 -14.42
CA LEU A 29 44.78 -10.42 -14.55
C LEU A 29 44.65 -9.21 -15.49
N SER A 30 45.59 -8.27 -15.45
CA SER A 30 45.61 -7.12 -16.36
C SER A 30 45.84 -7.55 -17.81
N ILE A 31 46.76 -8.51 -18.04
CA ILE A 31 47.01 -9.08 -19.38
C ILE A 31 45.78 -9.86 -19.85
N ALA A 32 45.15 -10.64 -18.98
CA ALA A 32 43.90 -11.34 -19.31
C ALA A 32 42.79 -10.36 -19.68
N TYR A 33 42.63 -9.28 -18.91
CA TYR A 33 41.65 -8.24 -19.16
C TYR A 33 41.91 -7.49 -20.47
N ASP A 34 43.16 -7.11 -20.77
CA ASP A 34 43.51 -6.46 -22.03
C ASP A 34 43.35 -7.40 -23.23
N LYS A 35 43.58 -8.70 -23.05
CA LYS A 35 43.34 -9.71 -24.08
C LYS A 35 41.85 -9.91 -24.34
N GLU A 36 41.01 -9.87 -23.30
CA GLU A 36 39.54 -9.90 -23.40
C GLU A 36 39.01 -8.60 -24.04
N LYS A 37 39.59 -7.45 -23.71
CA LYS A 37 39.23 -6.14 -24.26
C LYS A 37 39.64 -6.00 -25.72
N ALA A 38 40.80 -6.50 -26.12
CA ALA A 38 41.24 -6.57 -27.51
C ALA A 38 40.38 -7.54 -28.34
N LYS A 39 39.79 -8.56 -27.71
CA LYS A 39 38.80 -9.46 -28.32
C LYS A 39 37.47 -8.76 -28.63
N ASN A 40 37.15 -7.69 -27.89
CA ASN A 40 35.88 -6.97 -27.97
C ASN A 40 35.94 -5.65 -28.77
N GLN A 41 37.10 -5.25 -29.31
CA GLN A 41 37.24 -4.10 -30.19
C GLN A 41 37.57 -4.54 -31.62
N GLY A 42 36.54 -4.69 -32.45
CA GLY A 42 36.69 -4.93 -33.89
C GLY A 42 37.33 -3.73 -34.59
N LYS A 43 38.32 -3.98 -35.45
CA LYS A 43 38.91 -2.98 -36.37
C LYS A 43 38.15 -2.91 -37.70
N PRO A 44 38.06 -1.73 -38.34
CA PRO A 44 37.41 -1.54 -39.63
C PRO A 44 38.35 -1.76 -40.84
N GLY A 45 37.81 -2.36 -41.91
CA GLY A 45 38.08 -1.97 -43.31
C GLY A 45 39.11 -2.77 -44.17
N ASP A 46 38.55 -3.41 -45.21
CA ASP A 46 39.06 -3.70 -46.57
C ASP A 46 39.99 -4.90 -46.90
N GLY A 47 39.47 -5.77 -47.79
CA GLY A 47 40.25 -6.71 -48.62
C GLY A 47 39.52 -8.02 -48.97
N ALA A 48 38.90 -8.09 -50.15
CA ALA A 48 38.15 -9.24 -50.67
C ALA A 48 39.03 -10.43 -51.10
N ALA A 49 38.58 -11.67 -50.84
CA ALA A 49 38.42 -12.81 -51.78
C ALA A 49 38.43 -14.19 -51.09
N ASP A 50 37.31 -14.90 -51.28
CA ASP A 50 37.05 -16.35 -51.34
C ASP A 50 37.38 -17.37 -50.22
N SER A 51 36.25 -17.84 -49.65
CA SER A 51 35.83 -19.22 -49.34
C SER A 51 36.64 -20.05 -48.35
N THR A 52 36.13 -20.14 -47.12
CA THR A 52 35.96 -21.40 -46.38
C THR A 52 34.90 -21.21 -45.29
N SER A 53 34.02 -22.20 -45.16
CA SER A 53 32.76 -22.18 -44.41
C SER A 53 32.90 -21.86 -42.91
N MET A 54 32.26 -20.76 -42.48
CA MET A 54 32.02 -20.45 -41.07
C MET A 54 30.87 -21.29 -40.48
N PRO A 55 30.90 -21.61 -39.17
CA PRO A 55 29.71 -22.06 -38.46
C PRO A 55 28.72 -20.90 -38.37
N THR A 56 27.52 -21.12 -38.87
CA THR A 56 26.40 -20.19 -38.84
C THR A 56 26.13 -19.71 -37.40
N PRO A 57 25.97 -18.41 -37.15
CA PRO A 57 25.43 -17.92 -35.89
C PRO A 57 24.05 -18.53 -35.70
N SER A 58 23.74 -19.01 -34.49
CA SER A 58 22.37 -19.36 -34.13
C SER A 58 21.52 -18.09 -34.14
N THR A 59 20.97 -17.75 -35.30
CA THR A 59 19.81 -16.88 -35.44
C THR A 59 18.74 -17.40 -34.50
N THR A 60 18.47 -16.67 -33.42
CA THR A 60 17.18 -16.76 -32.74
C THR A 60 16.14 -16.41 -33.81
N GLN A 61 15.42 -17.42 -34.29
CA GLN A 61 14.30 -17.20 -35.20
C GLN A 61 13.37 -16.18 -34.55
N PHE A 62 13.13 -15.06 -35.24
CA PHE A 62 11.99 -14.18 -34.93
C PHE A 62 10.73 -14.99 -35.22
N THR A 63 10.23 -15.71 -34.22
CA THR A 63 8.88 -16.28 -34.27
C THR A 63 7.91 -15.11 -34.21
N PRO A 64 7.01 -14.93 -35.19
CA PRO A 64 5.94 -13.95 -35.08
C PRO A 64 5.17 -14.19 -33.78
N LYS A 65 4.91 -13.13 -32.99
CA LYS A 65 4.05 -13.26 -31.82
C LYS A 65 2.63 -13.55 -32.27
N GLU A 66 2.05 -14.60 -31.71
CA GLU A 66 0.66 -14.93 -31.93
C GLU A 66 -0.24 -14.08 -31.02
N PRO A 67 -1.55 -13.95 -31.31
CA PRO A 67 -2.44 -13.12 -30.49
C PRO A 67 -2.45 -13.46 -29.00
N TRP A 68 -2.24 -14.74 -28.63
CA TRP A 68 -2.18 -15.20 -27.24
C TRP A 68 -0.83 -14.95 -26.54
N ASP A 69 0.18 -14.42 -27.24
CA ASP A 69 1.47 -14.02 -26.67
C ASP A 69 1.46 -12.58 -26.11
N TYR A 70 0.39 -11.82 -26.38
CA TYR A 70 0.12 -10.50 -25.81
C TYR A 70 -0.72 -10.63 -24.55
N TYR A 71 -0.47 -9.81 -23.53
CA TYR A 71 -1.20 -9.87 -22.24
C TYR A 71 -2.59 -9.22 -22.29
N ARG A 72 -2.90 -8.45 -23.33
CA ARG A 72 -4.19 -7.78 -23.52
C ARG A 72 -5.07 -8.62 -24.41
N LEU A 73 -6.32 -8.82 -23.98
CA LEU A 73 -7.31 -9.54 -24.77
C LEU A 73 -7.62 -8.78 -26.07
N PRO A 74 -7.83 -9.50 -27.18
CA PRO A 74 -8.33 -8.89 -28.42
C PRO A 74 -9.70 -8.24 -28.21
N GLY A 75 -9.93 -7.10 -28.87
CA GLY A 75 -11.23 -6.40 -28.84
C GLY A 75 -12.33 -7.05 -29.69
N SER A 76 -12.07 -8.19 -30.33
CA SER A 76 -12.97 -8.84 -31.29
C SER A 76 -14.22 -9.45 -30.65
N LEU A 77 -14.16 -9.77 -29.35
CA LEU A 77 -15.23 -10.43 -28.59
C LEU A 77 -15.54 -9.61 -27.33
N VAL A 78 -16.81 -9.39 -27.05
CA VAL A 78 -17.27 -8.61 -25.89
C VAL A 78 -18.24 -9.44 -25.05
N PRO A 79 -18.00 -9.65 -23.75
CA PRO A 79 -18.93 -10.39 -22.90
C PRO A 79 -20.24 -9.61 -22.69
N VAL A 80 -21.33 -10.36 -22.53
CA VAL A 80 -22.68 -9.82 -22.27
C VAL A 80 -23.16 -10.26 -20.90
N SER A 81 -23.12 -11.57 -20.63
CA SER A 81 -23.52 -12.14 -19.35
C SER A 81 -22.77 -13.43 -19.05
N TYR A 82 -22.73 -13.78 -17.77
CA TYR A 82 -22.16 -15.01 -17.26
C TYR A 82 -23.18 -15.74 -16.39
N ASP A 83 -23.36 -17.02 -16.62
CA ASP A 83 -23.97 -17.94 -15.67
C ASP A 83 -22.86 -18.73 -15.00
N VAL A 84 -22.71 -18.59 -13.68
CA VAL A 84 -21.63 -19.24 -12.92
C VAL A 84 -22.22 -20.01 -11.76
N THR A 85 -21.95 -21.31 -11.72
CA THR A 85 -22.26 -22.17 -10.56
C THR A 85 -20.96 -22.61 -9.90
N LEU A 86 -20.84 -22.39 -8.58
CA LEU A 86 -19.68 -22.83 -7.80
C LEU A 86 -20.11 -23.70 -6.62
N TRP A 87 -19.33 -24.74 -6.34
CA TRP A 87 -19.52 -25.61 -5.19
C TRP A 87 -18.20 -25.78 -4.43
N PRO A 88 -17.89 -24.94 -3.43
CA PRO A 88 -16.75 -25.15 -2.55
C PRO A 88 -16.96 -26.33 -1.61
N ARG A 89 -15.91 -27.11 -1.37
CA ARG A 89 -15.85 -28.08 -0.27
C ARG A 89 -15.06 -27.48 0.89
N LEU A 90 -15.75 -27.28 2.02
CA LEU A 90 -15.17 -26.76 3.25
C LEU A 90 -14.49 -27.85 4.11
N GLU A 91 -14.38 -29.05 3.57
CA GLU A 91 -13.63 -30.16 4.13
C GLU A 91 -12.60 -30.63 3.10
N PRO A 92 -11.40 -31.04 3.54
CA PRO A 92 -10.38 -31.53 2.63
C PRO A 92 -10.79 -32.87 2.01
N ASN A 93 -10.38 -33.11 0.78
CA ASN A 93 -10.53 -34.40 0.12
C ASN A 93 -9.56 -35.45 0.72
N LYS A 94 -9.55 -36.67 0.15
CA LYS A 94 -8.71 -37.78 0.61
C LYS A 94 -7.20 -37.49 0.58
N ASP A 95 -6.77 -36.54 -0.26
CA ASP A 95 -5.38 -36.12 -0.40
C ASP A 95 -5.03 -34.91 0.50
N GLY A 96 -5.98 -34.44 1.32
CA GLY A 96 -5.80 -33.29 2.19
C GLY A 96 -6.03 -31.94 1.51
N LEU A 97 -6.53 -31.90 0.27
CA LEU A 97 -6.74 -30.68 -0.51
C LEU A 97 -8.19 -30.17 -0.39
N TYR A 98 -8.33 -28.86 -0.17
CA TYR A 98 -9.63 -28.18 -0.30
C TYR A 98 -9.85 -27.82 -1.76
N ILE A 99 -11.04 -28.09 -2.28
CA ILE A 99 -11.36 -27.90 -3.69
C ILE A 99 -12.70 -27.19 -3.87
N PHE A 100 -12.91 -26.65 -5.07
CA PHE A 100 -14.23 -26.30 -5.55
C PHE A 100 -14.41 -26.84 -6.98
N THR A 101 -15.64 -27.20 -7.31
CA THR A 101 -16.06 -27.46 -8.69
C THR A 101 -16.93 -26.32 -9.18
N GLY A 102 -16.92 -26.08 -10.47
CA GLY A 102 -17.77 -25.08 -11.06
C GLY A 102 -18.05 -25.33 -12.53
N ASN A 103 -19.09 -24.64 -13.00
CA ASN A 103 -19.37 -24.49 -14.41
C ASN A 103 -19.63 -23.02 -14.70
N SER A 104 -19.24 -22.59 -15.89
CA SER A 104 -19.48 -21.23 -16.36
C SER A 104 -19.89 -21.25 -17.83
N SER A 105 -20.97 -20.53 -18.12
CA SER A 105 -21.40 -20.21 -19.47
C SER A 105 -21.28 -18.70 -19.68
N VAL A 106 -20.41 -18.27 -20.59
CA VAL A 106 -20.32 -16.86 -20.98
C VAL A 106 -21.06 -16.64 -22.29
N VAL A 107 -22.02 -15.72 -22.27
CA VAL A 107 -22.64 -15.17 -23.48
C VAL A 107 -21.79 -14.00 -23.94
N PHE A 108 -21.34 -14.02 -25.19
CA PHE A 108 -20.52 -12.96 -25.76
C PHE A 108 -20.91 -12.64 -27.20
N ARG A 109 -20.67 -11.40 -27.60
CA ARG A 109 -20.93 -10.90 -28.95
C ARG A 109 -19.63 -10.79 -29.73
N CYS A 110 -19.66 -11.24 -30.98
CA CYS A 110 -18.57 -11.00 -31.93
C CYS A 110 -18.73 -9.59 -32.53
N VAL A 111 -17.73 -8.73 -32.36
CA VAL A 111 -17.72 -7.36 -32.91
C VAL A 111 -16.73 -7.21 -34.06
N GLU A 112 -15.77 -8.11 -34.17
CA GLU A 112 -14.84 -8.25 -35.30
C GLU A 112 -14.69 -9.74 -35.65
N GLU A 113 -14.68 -10.08 -36.95
CA GLU A 113 -14.55 -11.47 -37.39
C GLU A 113 -13.27 -12.12 -36.86
N THR A 114 -13.41 -13.25 -36.18
CA THR A 114 -12.28 -14.00 -35.63
C THR A 114 -12.58 -15.49 -35.57
N ASP A 115 -11.58 -16.34 -35.78
CA ASP A 115 -11.65 -17.78 -35.53
C ASP A 115 -10.97 -18.18 -34.21
N LEU A 116 -10.64 -17.19 -33.37
CA LEU A 116 -10.03 -17.38 -32.06
C LEU A 116 -10.92 -16.79 -30.96
N ILE A 117 -11.20 -17.60 -29.95
CA ILE A 117 -11.71 -17.13 -28.66
C ILE A 117 -10.54 -17.22 -27.67
N ILE A 118 -10.15 -16.08 -27.12
CA ILE A 118 -9.12 -15.97 -26.08
C ILE A 118 -9.82 -15.43 -24.84
N ILE A 119 -9.68 -16.14 -23.73
CA ILE A 119 -10.30 -15.79 -22.44
C ILE A 119 -9.32 -16.13 -21.32
N HIS A 120 -9.35 -15.40 -20.20
CA HIS A 120 -8.44 -15.68 -19.10
C HIS A 120 -8.86 -16.95 -18.34
N SER A 121 -7.88 -17.77 -17.95
CA SER A 121 -8.05 -18.96 -17.11
C SER A 121 -6.72 -19.32 -16.45
N ASN A 122 -6.68 -19.39 -15.13
CA ASN A 122 -5.45 -19.64 -14.38
C ASN A 122 -5.67 -20.66 -13.26
N LYS A 123 -4.82 -21.69 -13.17
CA LYS A 123 -4.88 -22.75 -12.14
C LYS A 123 -6.24 -23.48 -12.03
N LEU A 124 -7.00 -23.51 -13.12
CA LEU A 124 -8.23 -24.30 -13.24
C LEU A 124 -7.98 -25.55 -14.06
N ASN A 125 -8.39 -26.71 -13.54
CA ASN A 125 -8.40 -27.96 -14.29
C ASN A 125 -9.73 -28.06 -15.05
N LEU A 126 -9.69 -27.87 -16.38
CA LEU A 126 -10.88 -27.82 -17.23
C LEU A 126 -11.27 -29.22 -17.71
N THR A 127 -12.53 -29.59 -17.51
CA THR A 127 -13.13 -30.80 -18.10
C THR A 127 -13.07 -30.70 -19.64
N THR A 128 -12.80 -31.82 -20.30
CA THR A 128 -12.76 -31.87 -21.77
C THR A 128 -14.04 -32.45 -22.36
N PHE A 129 -14.47 -31.88 -23.47
CA PHE A 129 -15.63 -32.29 -24.25
C PHE A 129 -15.16 -32.58 -25.68
N ASN A 130 -15.26 -33.83 -26.12
CA ASN A 130 -14.74 -34.28 -27.41
C ASN A 130 -13.26 -33.87 -27.64
N GLY A 131 -12.45 -33.86 -26.57
CA GLY A 131 -11.03 -33.47 -26.62
C GLY A 131 -10.76 -31.96 -26.52
N HIS A 132 -11.77 -31.12 -26.26
CA HIS A 132 -11.63 -29.67 -26.12
C HIS A 132 -12.03 -29.17 -24.73
N HIS A 133 -11.38 -28.12 -24.24
CA HIS A 133 -11.61 -27.56 -22.89
C HIS A 133 -12.93 -26.77 -22.74
N ALA A 134 -13.74 -26.65 -23.80
CA ALA A 134 -14.98 -25.90 -23.79
C ALA A 134 -15.98 -26.45 -24.83
N LYS A 135 -17.26 -26.11 -24.67
CA LYS A 135 -18.31 -26.25 -25.70
C LYS A 135 -18.68 -24.86 -26.21
N LEU A 136 -18.86 -24.74 -27.52
CA LEU A 136 -19.35 -23.51 -28.15
C LEU A 136 -20.72 -23.77 -28.79
N SER A 137 -21.68 -22.90 -28.52
CA SER A 137 -22.98 -22.88 -29.20
C SER A 137 -23.33 -21.47 -29.66
N GLY A 138 -24.18 -21.37 -30.68
CA GLY A 138 -24.73 -20.10 -31.13
C GLY A 138 -26.00 -19.76 -30.36
N LEU A 139 -26.27 -18.47 -30.16
CA LEU A 139 -27.49 -17.98 -29.53
C LEU A 139 -28.40 -17.35 -30.58
N GLY A 140 -29.70 -17.66 -30.56
CA GLY A 140 -30.64 -17.21 -31.58
C GLY A 140 -30.42 -17.90 -32.93
N GLU A 141 -30.32 -17.13 -34.01
CA GLU A 141 -30.08 -17.64 -35.37
C GLU A 141 -28.60 -17.93 -35.67
N ALA A 142 -27.69 -17.62 -34.75
CA ALA A 142 -26.26 -17.84 -34.94
C ALA A 142 -25.93 -19.34 -34.96
N THR A 143 -25.14 -19.77 -35.95
CA THR A 143 -24.56 -21.12 -35.97
C THR A 143 -23.12 -21.06 -35.47
N ALA A 144 -22.79 -21.84 -34.44
CA ALA A 144 -21.43 -21.91 -33.90
C ALA A 144 -20.51 -22.75 -34.80
N PRO A 145 -19.32 -22.23 -35.18
CA PRO A 145 -18.27 -23.04 -35.77
C PRO A 145 -17.83 -24.17 -34.82
N THR A 146 -17.38 -25.29 -35.38
CA THR A 146 -16.78 -26.36 -34.58
C THR A 146 -15.42 -25.95 -34.02
N ILE A 147 -15.08 -26.40 -32.82
CA ILE A 147 -13.76 -26.17 -32.23
C ILE A 147 -12.75 -27.09 -32.94
N LYS A 148 -11.65 -26.51 -33.44
CA LYS A 148 -10.50 -27.26 -33.99
C LYS A 148 -9.54 -27.69 -32.89
N LYS A 149 -9.22 -26.78 -31.97
CA LYS A 149 -8.23 -26.99 -30.92
C LYS A 149 -8.50 -26.06 -29.73
N SER A 150 -8.15 -26.51 -28.54
CA SER A 150 -8.11 -25.65 -27.35
C SER A 150 -6.89 -25.97 -26.50
N TRP A 151 -6.27 -24.97 -25.90
CA TRP A 151 -5.11 -25.16 -25.00
C TRP A 151 -4.97 -24.00 -24.02
N LEU A 152 -4.20 -24.22 -22.95
CA LEU A 152 -3.87 -23.20 -21.96
C LEU A 152 -2.51 -22.57 -22.29
N VAL A 153 -2.40 -21.24 -22.15
CA VAL A 153 -1.17 -20.48 -22.26
C VAL A 153 -0.84 -19.90 -20.89
N VAL A 154 0.05 -20.59 -20.15
CA VAL A 154 0.32 -20.28 -18.73
C VAL A 154 0.91 -18.88 -18.53
N LYS A 155 1.76 -18.41 -19.46
CA LYS A 155 2.46 -17.13 -19.33
C LYS A 155 1.52 -15.92 -19.31
N THR A 156 0.55 -15.91 -20.23
CA THR A 156 -0.47 -14.87 -20.39
C THR A 156 -1.79 -15.22 -19.71
N GLU A 157 -1.85 -16.38 -19.06
CA GLU A 157 -2.99 -16.88 -18.27
C GLU A 157 -4.27 -17.05 -19.10
N TYR A 158 -4.13 -17.57 -20.33
CA TYR A 158 -5.26 -17.75 -21.26
C TYR A 158 -5.70 -19.21 -21.41
N LEU A 159 -7.01 -19.37 -21.62
CA LEU A 159 -7.58 -20.44 -22.43
C LEU A 159 -7.77 -19.91 -23.87
N VAL A 160 -7.17 -20.61 -24.83
CA VAL A 160 -7.33 -20.32 -26.26
C VAL A 160 -8.20 -21.41 -26.89
N VAL A 161 -9.22 -21.00 -27.64
CA VAL A 161 -10.10 -21.89 -28.40
C VAL A 161 -10.08 -21.46 -29.87
N GLN A 162 -9.48 -22.31 -30.71
CA GLN A 162 -9.38 -22.12 -32.15
C GLN A 162 -10.53 -22.83 -32.86
N LEU A 163 -11.17 -22.12 -33.79
CA LEU A 163 -12.39 -22.54 -34.46
C LEU A 163 -12.15 -22.98 -35.91
N SER A 164 -13.11 -23.73 -36.45
CA SER A 164 -13.04 -24.20 -37.84
C SER A 164 -13.28 -23.10 -38.85
N ASN A 165 -14.16 -22.16 -38.50
CA ASN A 165 -14.53 -20.98 -39.27
C ASN A 165 -14.58 -19.77 -38.34
N ARG A 166 -14.61 -18.57 -38.93
CA ARG A 166 -14.73 -17.31 -38.21
C ARG A 166 -16.13 -17.15 -37.62
N LEU A 167 -16.20 -16.52 -36.46
CA LEU A 167 -17.42 -16.00 -35.86
C LEU A 167 -17.92 -14.81 -36.68
N ALA A 168 -19.24 -14.69 -36.79
CA ALA A 168 -19.89 -13.66 -37.58
C ALA A 168 -20.08 -12.38 -36.75
N VAL A 169 -19.73 -11.23 -37.33
CA VAL A 169 -19.92 -9.92 -36.69
C VAL A 169 -21.40 -9.69 -36.38
N GLY A 170 -21.67 -9.22 -35.16
CA GLY A 170 -23.01 -8.96 -34.66
C GLY A 170 -23.70 -10.18 -34.05
N ALA A 171 -23.23 -11.40 -34.32
CA ALA A 171 -23.78 -12.63 -33.75
C ALA A 171 -23.34 -12.85 -32.29
N THR A 172 -24.17 -13.59 -31.56
CA THR A 172 -23.96 -13.92 -30.15
C THR A 172 -23.75 -15.41 -29.98
N TYR A 173 -22.81 -15.77 -29.13
CA TYR A 173 -22.40 -17.15 -28.87
C TYR A 173 -22.32 -17.42 -27.38
N VAL A 174 -22.35 -18.69 -27.01
CA VAL A 174 -22.20 -19.16 -25.64
C VAL A 174 -21.00 -20.10 -25.56
N LEU A 175 -20.01 -19.73 -24.75
CA LEU A 175 -18.87 -20.60 -24.42
C LEU A 175 -19.12 -21.21 -23.04
N HIS A 176 -19.23 -22.54 -22.98
CA HIS A 176 -19.46 -23.28 -21.76
C HIS A 176 -18.20 -24.04 -21.33
N THR A 177 -17.87 -23.95 -20.05
CA THR A 177 -16.73 -24.63 -19.40
C THR A 177 -17.17 -25.28 -18.10
N GLU A 178 -16.56 -26.43 -17.78
CA GLU A 178 -16.64 -27.09 -16.48
C GLU A 178 -15.23 -27.23 -15.93
N PHE A 179 -15.05 -26.98 -14.63
CA PHE A 179 -13.72 -26.87 -14.05
C PHE A 179 -13.66 -27.27 -12.58
N LEU A 180 -12.45 -27.66 -12.17
CA LEU A 180 -12.06 -27.89 -10.79
C LEU A 180 -10.92 -26.94 -10.43
N GLY A 181 -11.03 -26.28 -9.29
CA GLY A 181 -9.99 -25.44 -8.71
C GLY A 181 -9.66 -25.83 -7.28
N GLU A 182 -8.47 -25.46 -6.83
CA GLU A 182 -8.09 -25.56 -5.42
C GLU A 182 -8.68 -24.38 -4.65
N LEU A 183 -9.32 -24.66 -3.51
CA LEU A 183 -9.70 -23.62 -2.55
C LEU A 183 -8.49 -23.32 -1.64
N ALA A 184 -7.51 -22.66 -2.23
CA ALA A 184 -6.18 -22.42 -1.65
C ALA A 184 -6.22 -21.42 -0.47
N ASP A 185 -5.12 -21.32 0.28
CA ASP A 185 -4.93 -20.37 1.40
C ASP A 185 -4.00 -19.19 1.03
N ASN A 186 -3.98 -18.85 -0.25
CA ASN A 186 -3.15 -17.79 -0.82
C ASN A 186 -3.84 -16.42 -0.91
N LEU A 187 -5.11 -16.31 -0.46
CA LEU A 187 -5.86 -15.05 -0.40
C LEU A 187 -6.14 -14.41 -1.78
N GLU A 188 -6.24 -15.23 -2.83
CA GLU A 188 -6.46 -14.80 -4.23
C GLU A 188 -7.55 -15.66 -4.90
N GLY A 189 -8.37 -15.06 -5.77
CA GLY A 189 -9.43 -15.78 -6.47
C GLY A 189 -10.46 -16.28 -5.47
N PHE A 190 -10.95 -17.52 -5.63
CA PHE A 190 -11.79 -18.18 -4.65
C PHE A 190 -10.94 -19.04 -3.72
N TYR A 191 -10.88 -18.66 -2.45
CA TYR A 191 -9.90 -19.13 -1.48
C TYR A 191 -10.57 -19.50 -0.14
N ARG A 192 -9.84 -20.20 0.74
CA ARG A 192 -10.29 -20.50 2.10
C ARG A 192 -9.62 -19.62 3.15
N SER A 193 -10.38 -19.18 4.14
CA SER A 193 -9.89 -18.62 5.40
C SER A 193 -10.19 -19.59 6.53
N GLU A 194 -9.27 -19.73 7.47
CA GLU A 194 -9.38 -20.66 8.58
C GLU A 194 -9.27 -19.90 9.91
N TYR A 195 -10.15 -20.22 10.85
CA TYR A 195 -10.08 -19.65 12.20
C TYR A 195 -10.48 -20.69 13.25
N VAL A 196 -10.16 -20.41 14.51
CA VAL A 196 -10.54 -21.25 15.64
C VAL A 196 -11.55 -20.48 16.49
N GLU A 197 -12.67 -21.13 16.80
CA GLU A 197 -13.69 -20.62 17.71
C GLU A 197 -14.04 -21.72 18.71
N ASP A 198 -13.91 -21.42 20.01
CA ASP A 198 -14.13 -22.35 21.11
C ASP A 198 -13.41 -23.71 20.95
N GLY A 199 -12.17 -23.66 20.43
CA GLY A 199 -11.32 -24.84 20.20
C GLY A 199 -11.64 -25.63 18.93
N VAL A 200 -12.64 -25.20 18.14
CA VAL A 200 -13.04 -25.84 16.88
C VAL A 200 -12.50 -25.04 15.71
N LYS A 201 -11.79 -25.72 14.79
CA LYS A 201 -11.36 -25.13 13.52
C LYS A 201 -12.56 -24.97 12.59
N LYS A 202 -12.76 -23.75 12.09
CA LYS A 202 -13.79 -23.40 11.11
C LYS A 202 -13.13 -22.93 9.82
N VAL A 203 -13.81 -23.18 8.71
CA VAL A 203 -13.34 -22.86 7.35
C VAL A 203 -14.40 -22.03 6.64
N VAL A 204 -13.97 -20.92 6.05
CA VAL A 204 -14.81 -20.03 5.23
C VAL A 204 -14.29 -20.07 3.81
N ALA A 205 -15.16 -20.26 2.82
CA ALA A 205 -14.81 -19.98 1.43
C ALA A 205 -15.17 -18.51 1.13
N THR A 206 -14.23 -17.77 0.55
CA THR A 206 -14.38 -16.34 0.25
C THR A 206 -13.58 -15.99 -0.99
N SER A 207 -13.77 -14.78 -1.53
CA SER A 207 -13.16 -14.34 -2.78
C SER A 207 -12.35 -13.06 -2.64
N GLN A 208 -11.28 -12.96 -3.43
CA GLN A 208 -10.53 -11.72 -3.71
C GLN A 208 -10.13 -11.71 -5.19
N MET A 209 -10.90 -11.02 -6.02
CA MET A 209 -10.71 -11.05 -7.48
C MET A 209 -9.78 -9.93 -7.97
N GLN A 210 -9.66 -8.82 -7.23
CA GLN A 210 -8.77 -7.72 -7.61
C GLN A 210 -7.29 -8.12 -7.48
N ALA A 211 -6.43 -7.82 -8.46
CA ALA A 211 -6.73 -7.12 -9.71
C ALA A 211 -7.13 -8.06 -10.85
N THR A 212 -6.50 -9.22 -10.94
CA THR A 212 -6.60 -10.15 -12.09
C THR A 212 -6.80 -11.60 -11.65
N TYR A 213 -7.62 -11.82 -10.62
CA TYR A 213 -7.80 -13.13 -9.99
C TYR A 213 -9.19 -13.73 -10.18
N ALA A 214 -10.14 -13.05 -10.84
CA ALA A 214 -11.40 -13.70 -11.23
C ALA A 214 -11.15 -14.92 -12.12
N ARG A 215 -10.12 -14.84 -12.99
CA ARG A 215 -9.61 -15.95 -13.82
C ARG A 215 -9.13 -17.18 -13.06
N LYS A 216 -8.91 -17.09 -11.73
CA LYS A 216 -8.58 -18.24 -10.87
C LYS A 216 -9.83 -18.93 -10.32
N THR A 217 -11.00 -18.33 -10.51
CA THR A 217 -12.29 -18.86 -10.03
C THR A 217 -13.08 -19.46 -11.16
N PHE A 218 -13.14 -18.79 -12.32
CA PHE A 218 -13.78 -19.29 -13.53
C PHE A 218 -13.16 -18.64 -14.78
N PRO A 219 -13.20 -19.29 -15.97
CA PRO A 219 -12.73 -18.68 -17.19
C PRO A 219 -13.55 -17.43 -17.56
N CYS A 220 -12.90 -16.27 -17.69
CA CYS A 220 -13.59 -14.99 -17.92
C CYS A 220 -12.77 -13.97 -18.72
N PHE A 221 -13.46 -12.98 -19.29
CA PHE A 221 -12.84 -11.83 -19.97
C PHE A 221 -12.36 -10.85 -18.89
N ASP A 222 -11.31 -11.25 -18.17
CA ASP A 222 -10.85 -10.64 -16.92
C ASP A 222 -10.06 -9.32 -17.11
N GLU A 223 -10.69 -8.34 -17.75
CA GLU A 223 -10.24 -6.95 -17.88
C GLU A 223 -11.36 -5.98 -17.45
N PRO A 224 -11.06 -4.86 -16.74
CA PRO A 224 -12.08 -4.01 -16.13
C PRO A 224 -13.06 -3.38 -17.12
N ALA A 225 -12.64 -3.11 -18.37
CA ALA A 225 -13.52 -2.58 -19.43
C ALA A 225 -14.54 -3.59 -19.96
N MET A 226 -14.33 -4.88 -19.76
CA MET A 226 -15.17 -5.95 -20.30
C MET A 226 -16.33 -6.28 -19.34
N LYS A 227 -17.12 -5.25 -18.98
CA LYS A 227 -18.25 -5.39 -18.04
C LYS A 227 -19.37 -6.26 -18.59
N ALA A 228 -19.98 -7.07 -17.72
CA ALA A 228 -21.07 -7.99 -18.03
C ALA A 228 -22.06 -8.12 -16.85
N LEU A 229 -23.19 -8.77 -17.09
CA LEU A 229 -24.11 -9.23 -16.03
C LEU A 229 -23.65 -10.58 -15.49
N PHE A 230 -23.82 -10.83 -14.20
CA PHE A 230 -23.46 -12.10 -13.57
C PHE A 230 -24.66 -12.72 -12.86
N ASN A 231 -24.98 -13.95 -13.25
CA ASN A 231 -25.95 -14.81 -12.60
C ASN A 231 -25.20 -15.88 -11.81
N ILE A 232 -25.28 -15.80 -10.48
CA ILE A 232 -24.45 -16.63 -9.60
C ILE A 232 -25.32 -17.64 -8.87
N ILE A 233 -24.85 -18.88 -8.84
CA ILE A 233 -25.39 -19.96 -8.01
C ILE A 233 -24.24 -20.50 -7.16
N ILE A 234 -24.46 -20.54 -5.84
CA ILE A 234 -23.53 -21.17 -4.90
C ILE A 234 -24.18 -22.40 -4.29
N ILE A 235 -23.53 -23.54 -4.44
CA ILE A 235 -23.88 -24.79 -3.77
C ILE A 235 -23.02 -24.89 -2.51
N HIS A 236 -23.64 -25.11 -1.35
CA HIS A 236 -22.92 -25.11 -0.08
C HIS A 236 -23.50 -26.08 0.95
N ASN A 237 -22.72 -26.39 2.00
CA ASN A 237 -23.11 -27.35 3.03
C ASN A 237 -24.32 -26.86 3.84
N GLN A 238 -25.15 -27.79 4.31
CA GLN A 238 -26.19 -27.47 5.30
C GLN A 238 -25.54 -26.87 6.57
N GLY A 239 -26.18 -25.84 7.15
CA GLY A 239 -25.65 -25.10 8.30
C GLY A 239 -24.75 -23.91 7.95
N THR A 240 -24.40 -23.73 6.68
CA THR A 240 -23.73 -22.51 6.18
C THR A 240 -24.71 -21.59 5.46
N VAL A 241 -24.29 -20.34 5.24
CA VAL A 241 -25.01 -19.30 4.50
C VAL A 241 -24.16 -18.85 3.32
N ALA A 242 -24.78 -18.72 2.16
CA ALA A 242 -24.29 -17.93 1.04
C ALA A 242 -25.17 -16.68 0.92
N LEU A 243 -24.56 -15.51 0.75
CA LEU A 243 -25.22 -14.20 0.97
C LEU A 243 -26.17 -13.79 -0.17
N SER A 244 -27.41 -14.27 -0.17
CA SER A 244 -28.31 -14.12 -1.33
C SER A 244 -29.78 -13.85 -0.99
N ASN A 245 -30.63 -13.91 -2.02
CA ASN A 245 -32.06 -13.64 -2.02
C ASN A 245 -32.90 -14.94 -1.93
N GLU A 246 -32.50 -16.04 -2.60
CA GLU A 246 -33.22 -17.34 -2.60
C GLU A 246 -32.31 -18.53 -2.26
N THR A 247 -32.78 -19.46 -1.41
CA THR A 247 -32.06 -20.67 -1.00
C THR A 247 -32.99 -21.88 -0.92
N VAL A 248 -32.58 -23.01 -1.52
CA VAL A 248 -33.35 -24.27 -1.54
C VAL A 248 -32.48 -25.44 -1.07
N ASP A 249 -33.05 -26.37 -0.30
CA ASP A 249 -32.38 -27.62 0.07
C ASP A 249 -32.40 -28.62 -1.11
N SER A 250 -31.27 -29.29 -1.36
CA SER A 250 -31.11 -30.26 -2.45
C SER A 250 -30.18 -31.40 -2.05
N VAL A 251 -30.06 -32.41 -2.90
CA VAL A 251 -29.08 -33.49 -2.77
C VAL A 251 -28.32 -33.61 -4.08
N ILE A 252 -27.03 -33.29 -4.06
CA ILE A 252 -26.15 -33.33 -5.23
C ILE A 252 -25.04 -34.34 -4.94
N GLU A 253 -24.81 -35.28 -5.85
CA GLU A 253 -23.83 -36.38 -5.68
C GLU A 253 -24.04 -37.19 -4.36
N GLY A 254 -25.28 -37.31 -3.90
CA GLY A 254 -25.62 -37.98 -2.64
C GLY A 254 -25.32 -37.17 -1.38
N VAL A 255 -24.83 -35.93 -1.51
CA VAL A 255 -24.54 -35.02 -0.40
C VAL A 255 -25.71 -34.05 -0.22
N PRO A 256 -26.30 -33.96 0.99
CA PRO A 256 -27.27 -32.92 1.32
C PRO A 256 -26.61 -31.53 1.26
N VAL A 257 -27.14 -30.65 0.43
CA VAL A 257 -26.60 -29.32 0.17
C VAL A 257 -27.72 -28.28 0.15
N LYS A 258 -27.32 -27.01 0.25
CA LYS A 258 -28.14 -25.86 -0.10
C LYS A 258 -27.69 -25.31 -1.44
N VAL A 259 -28.65 -24.96 -2.28
CA VAL A 259 -28.43 -24.26 -3.54
C VAL A 259 -28.98 -22.86 -3.36
N THR A 260 -28.09 -21.88 -3.44
CA THR A 260 -28.41 -20.48 -3.24
C THR A 260 -28.22 -19.72 -4.55
N THR A 261 -29.31 -19.11 -5.03
CA THR A 261 -29.35 -18.36 -6.29
C THR A 261 -29.39 -16.87 -5.99
N PHE A 262 -28.54 -16.11 -6.67
CA PHE A 262 -28.41 -14.66 -6.52
C PHE A 262 -29.22 -13.94 -7.58
N GLU A 263 -29.72 -12.75 -7.24
CA GLU A 263 -30.25 -11.85 -8.26
C GLU A 263 -29.15 -11.50 -9.27
N PRO A 264 -29.49 -11.39 -10.57
CA PRO A 264 -28.55 -10.92 -11.57
C PRO A 264 -27.91 -9.61 -11.12
N THR A 265 -26.59 -9.50 -11.24
CA THR A 265 -25.91 -8.23 -10.95
C THR A 265 -26.30 -7.16 -11.94
N GLU A 266 -26.08 -5.90 -11.57
CA GLU A 266 -25.92 -4.84 -12.57
C GLU A 266 -24.69 -5.12 -13.47
N ARG A 267 -24.58 -4.40 -14.59
CA ARG A 267 -23.43 -4.53 -15.48
C ARG A 267 -22.16 -4.05 -14.78
N MET A 268 -21.23 -4.97 -14.50
CA MET A 268 -20.05 -4.72 -13.68
C MET A 268 -18.80 -5.46 -14.18
N SER A 269 -17.64 -5.10 -13.64
CA SER A 269 -16.35 -5.73 -13.98
C SER A 269 -16.13 -7.02 -13.19
N THR A 270 -15.39 -7.98 -13.76
CA THR A 270 -15.08 -9.29 -13.12
C THR A 270 -14.39 -9.15 -11.76
N TYR A 271 -13.52 -8.15 -11.59
CA TYR A 271 -12.74 -7.97 -10.36
C TYR A 271 -13.58 -7.58 -9.14
N LEU A 272 -14.83 -7.19 -9.33
CA LEU A 272 -15.77 -6.77 -8.28
C LEU A 272 -16.72 -7.89 -7.83
N LEU A 273 -16.64 -9.07 -8.44
CA LEU A 273 -17.44 -10.21 -8.02
C LEU A 273 -16.98 -10.71 -6.66
N ALA A 274 -17.94 -10.96 -5.76
CA ALA A 274 -17.66 -11.60 -4.49
C ALA A 274 -18.67 -12.68 -4.11
N PHE A 275 -18.15 -13.74 -3.48
CA PHE A 275 -18.94 -14.85 -2.96
C PHE A 275 -18.34 -15.30 -1.64
N ILE A 276 -19.20 -15.54 -0.64
CA ILE A 276 -18.79 -16.02 0.68
C ILE A 276 -19.72 -17.14 1.12
N VAL A 277 -19.12 -18.22 1.62
CA VAL A 277 -19.82 -19.33 2.27
C VAL A 277 -19.26 -19.47 3.68
N SER A 278 -20.09 -19.15 4.67
CA SER A 278 -19.69 -19.09 6.09
C SER A 278 -20.87 -19.40 7.03
N ASP A 279 -20.65 -19.34 8.34
CA ASP A 279 -21.69 -19.36 9.39
C ASP A 279 -21.89 -17.96 10.04
N PHE A 280 -21.50 -16.88 9.35
CA PHE A 280 -21.52 -15.52 9.86
C PHE A 280 -22.95 -14.93 9.94
N ILE A 281 -23.11 -13.82 10.68
CA ILE A 281 -24.41 -13.16 10.92
C ILE A 281 -24.24 -11.63 10.86
N ARG A 282 -25.20 -10.88 10.27
CA ARG A 282 -25.45 -9.39 10.30
C ARG A 282 -24.24 -8.47 10.54
N ILE A 283 -23.92 -7.56 9.60
CA ILE A 283 -22.54 -6.99 9.48
C ILE A 283 -21.59 -8.17 9.61
N TRP A 284 -21.56 -8.96 8.55
CA TRP A 284 -21.20 -10.36 8.59
C TRP A 284 -19.86 -10.57 9.25
N ALA A 285 -19.86 -11.18 10.42
CA ALA A 285 -18.65 -11.54 11.14
C ALA A 285 -18.86 -12.85 11.87
N ARG A 286 -17.79 -13.35 12.49
CA ARG A 286 -17.85 -14.51 13.39
C ARG A 286 -18.91 -14.27 14.46
N LYS A 287 -19.68 -15.31 14.77
CA LYS A 287 -20.79 -15.25 15.71
C LYS A 287 -20.39 -14.61 17.04
N LYS A 288 -19.24 -15.02 17.61
CA LYS A 288 -18.72 -14.46 18.86
C LYS A 288 -18.50 -12.93 18.79
N ALA A 289 -17.98 -12.42 17.68
CA ALA A 289 -17.75 -10.99 17.51
C ALA A 289 -19.05 -10.17 17.50
N ILE A 290 -20.10 -10.73 16.91
CA ILE A 290 -21.44 -10.11 16.89
C ILE A 290 -22.12 -10.20 18.25
N ASP A 291 -22.01 -11.34 18.92
CA ASP A 291 -22.51 -11.51 20.30
C ASP A 291 -21.81 -10.52 21.26
N ASP A 292 -20.52 -10.24 21.02
CA ASP A 292 -19.72 -9.23 21.72
C ASP A 292 -19.97 -7.78 21.21
N ARG A 293 -20.99 -7.57 20.35
CA ARG A 293 -21.43 -6.28 19.82
C ARG A 293 -20.38 -5.51 19.01
N GLN A 294 -19.38 -6.20 18.46
CA GLN A 294 -18.25 -5.56 17.76
C GLN A 294 -18.62 -4.98 16.39
N GLY A 295 -19.74 -5.41 15.79
CA GLY A 295 -20.24 -4.91 14.50
C GLY A 295 -21.12 -3.65 14.58
N GLU A 296 -21.51 -3.20 15.78
CA GLU A 296 -22.49 -2.13 15.94
C GLU A 296 -21.99 -0.77 15.43
N TYR A 297 -20.72 -0.46 15.65
CA TYR A 297 -20.17 0.81 15.21
C TYR A 297 -20.18 0.93 13.67
N ALA A 298 -19.74 -0.12 12.97
CA ALA A 298 -19.80 -0.18 11.52
C ALA A 298 -21.23 0.02 11.00
N LEU A 299 -22.21 -0.68 11.60
CA LEU A 299 -23.62 -0.51 11.26
C LEU A 299 -24.10 0.94 11.42
N ASN A 300 -23.70 1.60 12.52
CA ASN A 300 -24.14 2.96 12.85
C ASN A 300 -23.61 4.01 11.87
N VAL A 301 -22.37 3.86 11.38
CA VAL A 301 -21.76 4.86 10.46
C VAL A 301 -22.07 4.61 8.99
N THR A 302 -22.38 3.36 8.61
CA THR A 302 -22.65 2.97 7.21
C THR A 302 -23.80 3.77 6.60
N GLY A 303 -24.96 3.82 7.26
CA GLY A 303 -26.14 4.52 6.74
C GLY A 303 -25.89 6.02 6.51
N PRO A 304 -25.38 6.76 7.50
CA PRO A 304 -24.99 8.16 7.32
C PRO A 304 -23.98 8.40 6.20
N ILE A 305 -22.96 7.54 6.05
CA ILE A 305 -21.95 7.67 4.99
C ILE A 305 -22.58 7.42 3.60
N LEU A 306 -23.39 6.39 3.43
CA LEU A 306 -24.11 6.15 2.17
C LEU A 306 -24.99 7.35 1.79
N GLN A 307 -25.77 7.87 2.75
CA GLN A 307 -26.61 9.06 2.53
C GLN A 307 -25.79 10.30 2.16
N PHE A 308 -24.61 10.45 2.74
CA PHE A 308 -23.69 11.52 2.35
C PHE A 308 -23.27 11.39 0.89
N TYR A 309 -22.81 10.21 0.47
CA TYR A 309 -22.38 10.00 -0.91
C TYR A 309 -23.52 10.12 -1.94
N GLU A 310 -24.71 9.63 -1.64
CA GLU A 310 -25.88 9.82 -2.51
C GLU A 310 -26.18 11.31 -2.76
N ARG A 311 -26.08 12.13 -1.71
CA ARG A 311 -26.29 13.59 -1.80
C ARG A 311 -25.12 14.31 -2.46
N TYR A 312 -23.90 13.93 -2.10
CA TYR A 312 -22.67 14.58 -2.57
C TYR A 312 -22.47 14.35 -4.07
N TYR A 313 -22.68 13.11 -4.54
CA TYR A 313 -22.62 12.77 -5.96
C TYR A 313 -23.91 13.07 -6.71
N ASN A 314 -25.02 13.33 -6.01
CA ASN A 314 -26.35 13.45 -6.59
C ASN A 314 -26.62 12.27 -7.56
N ALA A 315 -26.37 11.06 -7.06
CA ALA A 315 -26.50 9.80 -7.76
C ALA A 315 -26.91 8.74 -6.73
N ALA A 316 -28.05 8.07 -6.93
CA ALA A 316 -28.56 7.08 -5.99
C ALA A 316 -27.64 5.84 -5.90
N TYR A 317 -27.63 5.19 -4.73
CA TYR A 317 -26.97 3.90 -4.61
C TYR A 317 -27.74 2.86 -5.45
N PRO A 318 -27.10 2.17 -6.43
CA PRO A 318 -27.83 1.43 -7.45
C PRO A 318 -28.33 0.06 -7.00
N LEU A 319 -27.93 -0.44 -5.82
CA LEU A 319 -28.30 -1.77 -5.34
C LEU A 319 -29.33 -1.71 -4.21
N SER A 320 -30.10 -2.77 -4.06
CA SER A 320 -31.14 -2.89 -3.02
C SER A 320 -30.57 -3.14 -1.61
N LYS A 321 -29.30 -3.56 -1.50
CA LYS A 321 -28.62 -3.89 -0.25
C LYS A 321 -27.13 -3.52 -0.29
N SER A 322 -26.53 -3.41 0.90
CA SER A 322 -25.09 -3.17 1.09
C SER A 322 -24.60 -4.06 2.23
N ASP A 323 -24.05 -5.22 1.89
CA ASP A 323 -23.43 -6.13 2.85
C ASP A 323 -21.97 -5.75 3.09
N GLN A 324 -21.53 -5.86 4.34
CA GLN A 324 -20.14 -5.67 4.76
C GLN A 324 -19.73 -6.86 5.63
N VAL A 325 -18.54 -7.40 5.40
CA VAL A 325 -18.08 -8.64 6.03
C VAL A 325 -16.66 -8.54 6.58
N ALA A 326 -16.49 -8.90 7.84
CA ALA A 326 -15.19 -8.99 8.51
C ALA A 326 -14.62 -10.41 8.36
N LEU A 327 -13.55 -10.54 7.58
CA LEU A 327 -12.87 -11.80 7.30
C LEU A 327 -11.67 -12.01 8.26
N PRO A 328 -11.52 -13.20 8.86
CA PRO A 328 -10.39 -13.54 9.71
C PRO A 328 -9.05 -13.48 8.98
N ASP A 329 -8.96 -13.99 7.75
CA ASP A 329 -7.80 -13.86 6.86
C ASP A 329 -8.12 -13.08 5.59
N PHE A 330 -7.52 -11.90 5.48
CA PHE A 330 -7.69 -11.01 4.33
C PHE A 330 -6.40 -10.23 4.10
N ASN A 331 -5.76 -10.40 2.93
CA ASN A 331 -4.43 -9.78 2.70
C ASN A 331 -4.51 -8.25 2.53
N ALA A 332 -5.54 -7.77 1.85
CA ALA A 332 -5.80 -6.35 1.67
C ALA A 332 -6.38 -5.74 2.97
N GLY A 333 -6.58 -4.42 2.99
CA GLY A 333 -7.25 -3.75 4.11
C GLY A 333 -8.75 -4.04 4.08
N ALA A 334 -9.36 -3.71 2.95
CA ALA A 334 -10.72 -4.03 2.53
C ALA A 334 -10.75 -4.16 0.99
N MET A 335 -11.90 -4.52 0.42
CA MET A 335 -12.14 -4.61 -1.02
C MET A 335 -13.60 -4.30 -1.34
N GLU A 336 -13.80 -3.44 -2.31
CA GLU A 336 -15.05 -2.74 -2.64
C GLU A 336 -16.08 -3.57 -3.42
N ASN A 337 -16.07 -4.91 -3.30
CA ASN A 337 -16.91 -5.78 -4.13
C ASN A 337 -18.38 -5.32 -4.06
N TRP A 338 -19.02 -5.17 -5.22
CA TRP A 338 -20.23 -4.35 -5.33
C TRP A 338 -21.41 -4.99 -4.60
N GLY A 339 -21.84 -4.37 -3.49
CA GLY A 339 -22.89 -4.87 -2.62
C GLY A 339 -22.44 -5.90 -1.56
N LEU A 340 -21.18 -6.34 -1.56
CA LEU A 340 -20.58 -7.25 -0.56
C LEU A 340 -19.13 -6.87 -0.26
N VAL A 341 -18.93 -5.79 0.48
CA VAL A 341 -17.59 -5.27 0.77
C VAL A 341 -16.90 -6.13 1.83
N THR A 342 -15.67 -6.59 1.53
CA THR A 342 -14.88 -7.44 2.44
C THR A 342 -13.84 -6.62 3.19
N TYR A 343 -13.62 -6.94 4.47
CA TYR A 343 -12.70 -6.23 5.35
C TYR A 343 -11.84 -7.21 6.14
N ARG A 344 -10.63 -6.78 6.53
CA ARG A 344 -10.00 -7.34 7.74
C ARG A 344 -10.88 -7.06 8.95
N GLU A 345 -10.88 -7.97 9.93
CA GLU A 345 -11.53 -7.72 11.23
C GLU A 345 -11.11 -6.39 11.86
N THR A 346 -9.83 -6.00 11.74
CA THR A 346 -9.31 -4.73 12.29
C THR A 346 -9.78 -3.47 11.55
N ALA A 347 -10.48 -3.61 10.42
CA ALA A 347 -11.00 -2.52 9.61
C ALA A 347 -12.54 -2.39 9.67
N LEU A 348 -13.23 -3.35 10.28
CA LEU A 348 -14.70 -3.32 10.42
C LEU A 348 -15.18 -3.48 11.87
N LEU A 349 -14.51 -4.31 12.67
CA LEU A 349 -14.92 -4.61 14.04
C LEU A 349 -14.35 -3.60 15.04
N TYR A 350 -15.20 -3.13 15.94
CA TYR A 350 -14.87 -2.17 16.98
C TYR A 350 -15.52 -2.54 18.31
N ASP A 351 -14.69 -2.66 19.34
CA ASP A 351 -15.12 -2.87 20.73
C ASP A 351 -14.87 -1.59 21.56
N PRO A 352 -15.90 -0.97 22.17
CA PRO A 352 -15.73 0.31 22.88
C PRO A 352 -14.89 0.23 24.17
N VAL A 353 -14.70 -0.96 24.74
CA VAL A 353 -13.89 -1.18 25.95
C VAL A 353 -12.43 -1.43 25.58
N LEU A 354 -12.20 -2.22 24.54
CA LEU A 354 -10.86 -2.67 24.16
C LEU A 354 -10.22 -1.81 23.05
N SER A 355 -11.00 -1.24 22.13
CA SER A 355 -10.50 -0.54 20.94
C SER A 355 -10.24 0.94 21.22
N SER A 356 -9.19 1.48 20.59
CA SER A 356 -8.77 2.88 20.77
C SER A 356 -9.58 3.79 19.84
N THR A 357 -9.53 5.09 20.10
CA THR A 357 -10.06 6.11 19.18
C THR A 357 -9.43 5.99 17.80
N GLY A 358 -8.12 5.72 17.69
CA GLY A 358 -7.48 5.47 16.40
C GLY A 358 -7.98 4.20 15.69
N ASN A 359 -8.47 3.17 16.42
CA ASN A 359 -9.17 2.06 15.77
C ASN A 359 -10.55 2.49 15.28
N LYS A 360 -11.26 3.29 16.06
CA LYS A 360 -12.56 3.85 15.69
C LYS A 360 -12.46 4.70 14.41
N GLU A 361 -11.46 5.57 14.35
CA GLU A 361 -11.07 6.37 13.18
C GLU A 361 -10.80 5.49 11.96
N ARG A 362 -9.93 4.48 12.10
CA ARG A 362 -9.61 3.54 11.02
C ARG A 362 -10.85 2.81 10.49
N VAL A 363 -11.75 2.35 11.36
CA VAL A 363 -12.97 1.66 10.94
C VAL A 363 -13.85 2.60 10.11
N THR A 364 -14.06 3.84 10.58
CA THR A 364 -14.89 4.80 9.84
C THR A 364 -14.27 5.25 8.53
N SER A 365 -12.96 5.52 8.50
CA SER A 365 -12.29 5.96 7.27
C SER A 365 -12.29 4.85 6.22
N VAL A 366 -12.02 3.59 6.60
CA VAL A 366 -12.04 2.47 5.66
C VAL A 366 -13.48 2.18 5.18
N ILE A 367 -14.50 2.19 6.07
CA ILE A 367 -15.89 2.09 5.62
C ILE A 367 -16.23 3.21 4.62
N SER A 368 -15.82 4.45 4.92
CA SER A 368 -16.03 5.60 4.05
C SER A 368 -15.34 5.44 2.68
N HIS A 369 -14.13 4.90 2.67
CA HIS A 369 -13.37 4.58 1.46
C HIS A 369 -14.10 3.57 0.57
N GLU A 370 -14.44 2.40 1.13
CA GLU A 370 -15.08 1.34 0.37
C GLU A 370 -16.49 1.73 -0.13
N LEU A 371 -17.23 2.52 0.65
CA LEU A 371 -18.55 3.00 0.22
C LEU A 371 -18.44 4.06 -0.89
N ALA A 372 -17.35 4.83 -0.97
CA ALA A 372 -17.10 5.73 -2.08
C ALA A 372 -16.95 4.98 -3.41
N HIS A 373 -16.32 3.80 -3.36
CA HIS A 373 -16.10 2.97 -4.53
C HIS A 373 -17.39 2.44 -5.19
N MET A 374 -18.51 2.40 -4.45
CA MET A 374 -19.80 2.06 -5.01
C MET A 374 -20.19 2.95 -6.21
N TRP A 375 -19.64 4.17 -6.27
CA TRP A 375 -19.70 5.07 -7.43
C TRP A 375 -18.38 5.09 -8.22
N PHE A 376 -17.26 5.40 -7.56
CA PHE A 376 -15.93 5.52 -8.18
C PHE A 376 -15.15 4.20 -8.14
N GLY A 377 -15.33 3.38 -9.17
CA GLY A 377 -14.71 2.06 -9.29
C GLY A 377 -15.74 1.01 -9.69
N ASN A 378 -16.95 1.09 -9.15
CA ASN A 378 -18.01 0.12 -9.42
C ASN A 378 -18.97 0.61 -10.50
N LEU A 379 -19.75 1.66 -10.20
CA LEU A 379 -20.69 2.26 -11.14
C LEU A 379 -19.95 2.77 -12.39
N VAL A 380 -18.94 3.61 -12.18
CA VAL A 380 -18.01 4.05 -13.22
C VAL A 380 -16.64 3.49 -12.91
N THR A 381 -16.10 2.69 -13.82
CA THR A 381 -14.83 1.98 -13.63
C THR A 381 -13.81 2.50 -14.63
N LEU A 382 -12.57 2.73 -14.21
CA LEU A 382 -11.47 2.96 -15.17
C LEU A 382 -11.45 1.93 -16.32
N LYS A 383 -10.97 2.35 -17.48
CA LYS A 383 -10.84 1.50 -18.67
C LYS A 383 -9.72 0.47 -18.49
N TRP A 384 -8.57 0.89 -17.96
CA TRP A 384 -7.42 0.01 -17.72
C TRP A 384 -6.58 0.48 -16.53
N TRP A 385 -5.86 -0.46 -15.90
CA TRP A 385 -5.14 -0.31 -14.64
C TRP A 385 -4.06 0.79 -14.62
N ASN A 386 -3.65 1.31 -15.77
CA ASN A 386 -2.75 2.47 -15.84
C ASN A 386 -3.37 3.74 -15.20
N ASP A 387 -4.70 3.79 -15.10
CA ASP A 387 -5.47 4.86 -14.45
C ASP A 387 -6.10 4.41 -13.11
N LEU A 388 -5.52 3.41 -12.42
CA LEU A 388 -5.99 2.94 -11.11
C LEU A 388 -6.27 4.07 -10.11
N TRP A 389 -5.48 5.14 -10.16
CA TRP A 389 -5.64 6.32 -9.31
C TRP A 389 -7.02 7.00 -9.45
N LEU A 390 -7.76 6.81 -10.55
CA LEU A 390 -9.14 7.30 -10.70
C LEU A 390 -10.13 6.63 -9.74
N ASN A 391 -9.85 5.40 -9.33
CA ASN A 391 -10.63 4.72 -8.30
C ASN A 391 -10.04 5.07 -6.93
N GLU A 392 -8.78 4.66 -6.71
CA GLU A 392 -8.14 4.66 -5.39
C GLU A 392 -7.85 6.07 -4.88
N GLY A 393 -7.41 6.97 -5.75
CA GLY A 393 -7.15 8.37 -5.39
C GLY A 393 -8.43 9.12 -5.04
N PHE A 394 -9.54 8.82 -5.73
CA PHE A 394 -10.84 9.39 -5.42
C PHE A 394 -11.36 8.90 -4.07
N ALA A 395 -11.41 7.59 -3.86
CA ALA A 395 -11.84 7.01 -2.60
C ALA A 395 -10.98 7.52 -1.43
N SER A 396 -9.66 7.58 -1.59
CA SER A 396 -8.73 8.14 -0.58
C SER A 396 -8.90 9.63 -0.29
N TYR A 397 -9.45 10.43 -1.21
CA TYR A 397 -9.79 11.81 -0.89
C TYR A 397 -11.12 11.91 -0.13
N VAL A 398 -12.16 11.31 -0.69
CA VAL A 398 -13.53 11.48 -0.19
C VAL A 398 -13.81 10.66 1.06
N GLU A 399 -12.96 9.67 1.40
CA GLU A 399 -13.05 8.92 2.66
C GLU A 399 -13.10 9.87 3.86
N TYR A 400 -12.31 10.94 3.83
CA TYR A 400 -12.27 11.96 4.87
C TYR A 400 -13.55 12.79 4.91
N LEU A 401 -14.19 13.05 3.77
CA LEU A 401 -15.44 13.80 3.70
C LEU A 401 -16.61 12.97 4.28
N GLY A 402 -16.72 11.70 3.89
CA GLY A 402 -17.74 10.80 4.43
C GLY A 402 -17.53 10.50 5.92
N ALA A 403 -16.28 10.31 6.35
CA ALA A 403 -15.96 10.11 7.77
C ALA A 403 -16.23 11.37 8.61
N ASP A 404 -15.90 12.56 8.10
CA ASP A 404 -16.23 13.85 8.74
C ASP A 404 -17.74 14.04 8.86
N TYR A 405 -18.52 13.63 7.86
CA TYR A 405 -19.98 13.69 7.94
C TYR A 405 -20.54 12.75 9.03
N ALA A 406 -19.97 11.55 9.17
CA ALA A 406 -20.39 10.59 10.18
C ALA A 406 -19.95 10.96 11.60
N GLU A 407 -18.78 11.59 11.76
CA GLU A 407 -18.19 11.99 13.04
C GLU A 407 -17.72 13.47 12.97
N PRO A 408 -18.65 14.45 12.94
CA PRO A 408 -18.37 15.86 12.63
C PRO A 408 -17.56 16.62 13.70
N THR A 409 -17.29 15.99 14.84
CA THR A 409 -16.49 16.60 15.92
C THR A 409 -15.00 16.24 15.85
N TRP A 410 -14.60 15.38 14.90
CA TRP A 410 -13.24 14.81 14.85
C TRP A 410 -12.27 15.57 13.95
N ASN A 411 -12.76 16.51 13.13
CA ASN A 411 -11.97 17.22 12.12
C ASN A 411 -11.22 16.24 11.20
N MET A 412 -11.95 15.24 10.67
CA MET A 412 -11.36 14.17 9.86
C MET A 412 -10.65 14.70 8.61
N LYS A 413 -11.14 15.82 8.05
CA LYS A 413 -10.56 16.45 6.85
C LYS A 413 -9.11 16.90 7.02
N ASP A 414 -8.70 17.26 8.23
CA ASP A 414 -7.32 17.71 8.48
C ASP A 414 -6.32 16.54 8.50
N GLN A 415 -6.80 15.31 8.75
CA GLN A 415 -5.96 14.11 8.86
C GLN A 415 -5.28 13.75 7.52
N ILE A 416 -5.86 14.13 6.38
CA ILE A 416 -5.28 13.93 5.03
C ILE A 416 -3.87 14.54 4.91
N VAL A 417 -3.58 15.63 5.63
CA VAL A 417 -2.28 16.28 5.60
C VAL A 417 -1.20 15.34 6.14
N LEU A 418 -1.48 14.64 7.24
CA LEU A 418 -0.55 13.70 7.83
C LEU A 418 -0.51 12.38 7.06
N TYR A 419 -1.67 11.77 6.83
CA TYR A 419 -1.73 10.37 6.40
C TYR A 419 -1.56 10.18 4.90
N ASP A 420 -1.84 11.20 4.08
CA ASP A 420 -1.62 11.15 2.64
C ASP A 420 -0.55 12.12 2.16
N MET A 421 -0.67 13.42 2.46
CA MET A 421 0.21 14.43 1.87
C MET A 421 1.67 14.28 2.31
N GLN A 422 1.95 14.27 3.61
CA GLN A 422 3.31 14.08 4.11
C GLN A 422 3.86 12.69 3.74
N LYS A 423 3.00 11.66 3.78
CA LYS A 423 3.36 10.28 3.42
C LYS A 423 3.83 10.18 1.97
N VAL A 424 3.07 10.76 1.03
CA VAL A 424 3.40 10.65 -0.39
C VAL A 424 4.56 11.54 -0.80
N PHE A 425 4.73 12.72 -0.18
CA PHE A 425 5.92 13.54 -0.41
C PHE A 425 7.22 12.80 -0.14
N ALA A 426 7.24 11.83 0.79
CA ALA A 426 8.45 11.07 1.11
C ALA A 426 8.90 10.12 -0.01
N VAL A 427 7.96 9.60 -0.82
CA VAL A 427 8.26 8.67 -1.93
C VAL A 427 8.28 9.37 -3.28
N ASP A 428 7.48 10.42 -3.46
CA ASP A 428 7.41 11.17 -4.72
C ASP A 428 8.57 12.18 -4.88
N ALA A 429 9.40 12.34 -3.85
CA ALA A 429 10.65 13.11 -3.90
C ALA A 429 11.89 12.26 -4.26
N LEU A 430 11.68 11.01 -4.69
CA LEU A 430 12.73 10.08 -5.13
C LEU A 430 12.79 10.03 -6.67
N ALA A 431 13.97 9.79 -7.23
CA ALA A 431 14.13 9.69 -8.68
C ALA A 431 13.43 8.44 -9.25
N SER A 432 13.25 7.41 -8.43
CA SER A 432 12.51 6.20 -8.74
C SER A 432 10.98 6.31 -8.58
N SER A 433 10.41 7.51 -8.44
CA SER A 433 8.95 7.70 -8.44
C SER A 433 8.36 7.45 -9.84
N HIS A 434 7.04 7.59 -9.99
CA HIS A 434 6.36 7.54 -11.28
C HIS A 434 5.15 8.49 -11.33
N PRO A 435 4.66 8.84 -12.54
CA PRO A 435 3.43 9.62 -12.71
C PRO A 435 2.19 8.88 -12.18
N LEU A 436 1.10 9.61 -11.89
CA LEU A 436 -0.19 9.00 -11.49
C LEU A 436 -0.75 8.11 -12.61
N SER A 437 -0.80 8.65 -13.83
CA SER A 437 -1.22 7.92 -15.02
C SER A 437 0.01 7.52 -15.83
N ARG A 438 0.15 6.21 -16.07
CA ARG A 438 1.18 5.66 -16.95
C ARG A 438 0.59 5.39 -18.34
N LYS A 439 1.46 5.15 -19.31
CA LYS A 439 0.98 4.67 -20.61
C LYS A 439 0.41 3.26 -20.47
N GLU A 440 -0.67 2.99 -21.21
CA GLU A 440 -1.38 1.70 -21.17
C GLU A 440 -0.44 0.52 -21.50
N ASP A 441 0.49 0.71 -22.45
CA ASP A 441 1.47 -0.30 -22.89
C ASP A 441 2.62 -0.55 -21.92
N GLU A 442 2.72 0.22 -20.83
CA GLU A 442 3.69 -0.01 -19.75
C GLU A 442 3.13 -0.87 -18.60
N VAL A 443 1.81 -1.12 -18.57
CA VAL A 443 1.13 -1.83 -17.49
C VAL A 443 0.34 -3.00 -18.09
N ASN A 444 0.99 -4.16 -18.24
CA ASN A 444 0.37 -5.33 -18.89
C ASN A 444 0.40 -6.59 -18.01
N GLU A 445 1.54 -6.88 -17.40
CA GLU A 445 1.72 -8.09 -16.60
C GLU A 445 0.99 -7.96 -15.25
N PRO A 446 0.46 -9.05 -14.67
CA PRO A 446 -0.17 -9.00 -13.34
C PRO A 446 0.71 -8.36 -12.26
N ALA A 447 2.02 -8.57 -12.29
CA ALA A 447 2.96 -7.93 -11.36
C ALA A 447 3.02 -6.41 -11.54
N GLN A 448 3.01 -5.91 -12.78
CA GLN A 448 3.01 -4.47 -13.10
C GLN A 448 1.67 -3.83 -12.69
N ILE A 449 0.56 -4.54 -12.90
CA ILE A 449 -0.76 -4.11 -12.40
C ILE A 449 -0.71 -4.02 -10.87
N SER A 450 -0.14 -5.01 -10.18
CA SER A 450 0.03 -4.97 -8.73
C SER A 450 0.92 -3.83 -8.25
N GLU A 451 1.93 -3.43 -9.01
CA GLU A 451 2.78 -2.29 -8.68
C GLU A 451 2.03 -0.95 -8.71
N MET A 452 0.93 -0.83 -9.45
CA MET A 452 0.09 0.37 -9.46
C MET A 452 -0.63 0.59 -8.12
N PHE A 453 -0.82 -0.46 -7.29
CA PHE A 453 -1.44 -0.37 -5.96
C PHE A 453 -0.44 0.13 -4.92
N ASN A 454 -0.07 1.41 -5.02
CA ASN A 454 0.97 2.00 -4.19
C ASN A 454 0.62 3.42 -3.71
N THR A 455 1.49 4.00 -2.89
CA THR A 455 1.28 5.34 -2.29
C THR A 455 1.03 6.45 -3.32
N ILE A 456 1.51 6.33 -4.57
CA ILE A 456 1.23 7.33 -5.61
C ILE A 456 -0.24 7.27 -6.00
N SER A 457 -0.76 6.10 -6.41
CA SER A 457 -2.17 6.00 -6.87
C SER A 457 -3.19 6.41 -5.80
N TYR A 458 -2.95 6.02 -4.54
CA TYR A 458 -3.82 6.36 -3.41
C TYR A 458 -3.58 7.79 -2.93
N SER A 459 -2.42 8.04 -2.31
CA SER A 459 -2.16 9.27 -1.55
C SER A 459 -1.86 10.47 -2.47
N LYS A 460 -1.10 10.32 -3.57
CA LYS A 460 -0.90 11.43 -4.53
C LYS A 460 -2.20 11.73 -5.29
N GLY A 461 -2.94 10.69 -5.70
CA GLY A 461 -4.25 10.83 -6.32
C GLY A 461 -5.18 11.67 -5.44
N ALA A 462 -5.31 11.29 -4.17
CA ALA A 462 -6.17 11.99 -3.21
C ALA A 462 -5.80 13.46 -3.02
N VAL A 463 -4.52 13.77 -2.79
CA VAL A 463 -4.11 15.15 -2.51
C VAL A 463 -4.14 16.06 -3.74
N VAL A 464 -3.93 15.50 -4.94
CA VAL A 464 -4.07 16.23 -6.22
C VAL A 464 -5.54 16.51 -6.51
N LEU A 465 -6.45 15.57 -6.21
CA LEU A 465 -7.90 15.79 -6.30
C LEU A 465 -8.41 16.80 -5.27
N ARG A 466 -7.91 16.73 -4.02
CA ARG A 466 -8.18 17.75 -3.01
C ARG A 466 -7.72 19.13 -3.48
N MET A 467 -6.50 19.24 -4.01
CA MET A 467 -5.99 20.50 -4.56
C MET A 467 -6.89 21.04 -5.67
N LEU A 468 -7.36 20.17 -6.58
CA LEU A 468 -8.31 20.52 -7.62
C LEU A 468 -9.63 21.05 -7.05
N SER A 469 -10.23 20.30 -6.10
CA SER A 469 -11.46 20.72 -5.41
C SER A 469 -11.29 22.08 -4.72
N GLU A 470 -10.14 22.36 -4.11
CA GLU A 470 -9.88 23.64 -3.43
C GLU A 470 -9.85 24.83 -4.39
N PHE A 471 -9.24 24.70 -5.58
CA PHE A 471 -9.14 25.84 -6.50
C PHE A 471 -10.36 26.04 -7.41
N ILE A 472 -11.17 25.00 -7.65
CA ILE A 472 -12.46 25.15 -8.35
C ILE A 472 -13.65 25.26 -7.40
N THR A 473 -13.43 25.07 -6.09
CA THR A 473 -14.40 24.92 -5.00
C THR A 473 -15.15 23.58 -4.96
N GLU A 474 -15.34 23.07 -3.73
CA GLU A 474 -16.04 21.81 -3.45
C GLU A 474 -17.41 21.69 -4.15
N PRO A 475 -18.30 22.71 -4.18
CA PRO A 475 -19.59 22.58 -4.85
C PRO A 475 -19.50 22.42 -6.37
N VAL A 476 -18.50 23.03 -7.02
CA VAL A 476 -18.29 22.92 -8.47
C VAL A 476 -17.68 21.56 -8.78
N PHE A 477 -16.72 21.13 -7.97
CA PHE A 477 -16.14 19.79 -8.04
C PHE A 477 -17.22 18.72 -7.95
N ALA A 478 -18.05 18.74 -6.90
CA ALA A 478 -19.15 17.80 -6.71
C ALA A 478 -20.16 17.81 -7.88
N ARG A 479 -20.48 18.97 -8.46
CA ARG A 479 -21.33 19.05 -9.67
C ARG A 479 -20.70 18.36 -10.88
N GLY A 480 -19.41 18.56 -11.12
CA GLY A 480 -18.71 17.88 -12.21
C GLY A 480 -18.61 16.37 -11.97
N LEU A 481 -18.39 15.93 -10.74
CA LEU A 481 -18.44 14.50 -10.38
C LEU A 481 -19.84 13.91 -10.64
N SER A 482 -20.90 14.62 -10.26
CA SER A 482 -22.27 14.20 -10.53
C SER A 482 -22.53 14.04 -12.03
N ALA A 483 -22.12 15.01 -12.85
CA ALA A 483 -22.28 14.94 -14.29
C ALA A 483 -21.49 13.77 -14.90
N TYR A 484 -20.25 13.57 -14.45
CA TYR A 484 -19.40 12.45 -14.85
C TYR A 484 -20.02 11.09 -14.50
N LEU A 485 -20.45 10.90 -13.25
CA LEU A 485 -21.05 9.64 -12.80
C LEU A 485 -22.35 9.31 -13.53
N ASN A 486 -23.21 10.31 -13.73
CA ASN A 486 -24.48 10.12 -14.44
C ASN A 486 -24.27 9.82 -15.93
N THR A 487 -23.24 10.40 -16.56
CA THR A 487 -22.93 10.18 -17.98
C THR A 487 -22.35 8.79 -18.24
N PHE A 488 -21.47 8.31 -17.35
CA PHE A 488 -20.72 7.07 -17.55
C PHE A 488 -21.19 5.89 -16.70
N ALA A 489 -22.34 6.01 -16.04
CA ALA A 489 -22.93 4.94 -15.24
C ALA A 489 -22.93 3.59 -15.98
N PHE A 490 -22.45 2.54 -15.31
CA PHE A 490 -22.27 1.18 -15.86
C PHE A 490 -21.30 1.06 -17.04
N GLY A 491 -20.52 2.11 -17.28
CA GLY A 491 -19.51 2.21 -18.33
C GLY A 491 -18.10 2.23 -17.77
N ASN A 492 -17.17 2.61 -18.65
CA ASN A 492 -15.77 2.76 -18.33
C ASN A 492 -15.21 4.08 -18.87
N THR A 493 -14.18 4.61 -18.21
CA THR A 493 -13.62 5.93 -18.50
C THR A 493 -12.10 5.95 -18.43
N VAL A 494 -11.52 6.98 -19.01
CA VAL A 494 -10.13 7.41 -18.78
C VAL A 494 -10.12 8.75 -18.06
N TYR A 495 -8.96 9.20 -17.58
CA TYR A 495 -8.92 10.42 -16.75
C TYR A 495 -9.36 11.69 -17.48
N THR A 496 -9.23 11.73 -18.81
CA THR A 496 -9.65 12.89 -19.62
C THR A 496 -11.17 13.08 -19.58
N ASP A 497 -11.95 12.01 -19.44
CA ASP A 497 -13.41 12.07 -19.36
C ASP A 497 -13.86 12.82 -18.09
N LEU A 498 -13.15 12.63 -16.99
CA LEU A 498 -13.36 13.37 -15.73
C LEU A 498 -13.01 14.86 -15.90
N TRP A 499 -11.89 15.16 -16.56
CA TRP A 499 -11.48 16.54 -16.84
C TRP A 499 -12.50 17.28 -17.68
N ASP A 500 -13.09 16.64 -18.68
CA ASP A 500 -14.13 17.24 -19.51
C ASP A 500 -15.36 17.65 -18.68
N HIS A 501 -15.78 16.83 -17.72
CA HIS A 501 -16.94 17.12 -16.88
C HIS A 501 -16.64 18.18 -15.80
N LEU A 502 -15.44 18.19 -15.23
CA LEU A 502 -15.01 19.24 -14.32
C LEU A 502 -14.82 20.58 -15.05
N GLN A 503 -14.30 20.56 -16.27
CA GLN A 503 -14.18 21.74 -17.14
C GLN A 503 -15.57 22.34 -17.41
N GLN A 504 -16.54 21.50 -17.81
CA GLN A 504 -17.93 21.94 -18.00
C GLN A 504 -18.55 22.54 -16.73
N ALA A 505 -18.28 21.96 -15.55
CA ALA A 505 -18.79 22.49 -14.29
C ALA A 505 -18.20 23.87 -13.97
N VAL A 506 -16.92 24.09 -14.27
CA VAL A 506 -16.25 25.40 -14.15
C VAL A 506 -16.84 26.41 -15.12
N GLU A 507 -16.99 26.06 -16.40
CA GLU A 507 -17.55 26.94 -17.44
C GLU A 507 -18.99 27.38 -17.14
N ASN A 508 -19.76 26.51 -16.48
CA ASN A 508 -21.13 26.80 -16.04
C ASN A 508 -21.20 27.59 -14.72
N THR A 509 -20.06 27.99 -14.13
CA THR A 509 -19.99 28.75 -12.88
C THR A 509 -19.20 30.05 -13.08
N PRO A 510 -19.88 31.17 -13.40
CA PRO A 510 -19.24 32.43 -13.79
C PRO A 510 -18.26 33.03 -12.76
N GLU A 511 -18.43 32.70 -11.47
CA GLU A 511 -17.59 33.21 -10.38
C GLU A 511 -16.23 32.51 -10.25
N ILE A 512 -16.02 31.38 -10.94
CA ILE A 512 -14.77 30.62 -10.88
C ILE A 512 -13.90 30.96 -12.08
N PHE A 513 -12.69 31.44 -11.80
CA PHE A 513 -11.67 31.69 -12.80
C PHE A 513 -10.46 30.80 -12.55
N ILE A 514 -10.11 29.99 -13.55
CA ILE A 514 -8.87 29.20 -13.58
C ILE A 514 -7.95 29.73 -14.70
N PRO A 515 -6.62 29.70 -14.51
CA PRO A 515 -5.67 30.34 -15.43
C PRO A 515 -5.50 29.61 -16.77
N ASP A 516 -5.94 28.35 -16.85
CA ASP A 516 -5.88 27.49 -18.04
C ASP A 516 -6.96 26.39 -17.88
N SER A 517 -7.17 25.55 -18.90
CA SER A 517 -8.13 24.45 -18.82
C SER A 517 -7.77 23.45 -17.72
N VAL A 518 -8.79 22.77 -17.17
CA VAL A 518 -8.61 21.67 -16.21
C VAL A 518 -7.64 20.64 -16.76
N HIS A 519 -7.73 20.28 -18.04
CA HIS A 519 -6.77 19.40 -18.73
C HIS A 519 -5.33 19.90 -18.62
N ASN A 520 -5.06 21.13 -19.03
CA ASN A 520 -3.70 21.66 -19.07
C ASN A 520 -3.07 21.78 -17.68
N ILE A 521 -3.87 22.13 -16.68
CA ILE A 521 -3.43 22.21 -15.28
C ILE A 521 -3.17 20.80 -14.76
N MET A 522 -4.15 19.90 -14.85
CA MET A 522 -4.08 18.58 -14.20
C MET A 522 -3.11 17.63 -14.88
N ASN A 523 -2.88 17.75 -16.19
CA ASN A 523 -1.86 16.96 -16.90
C ASN A 523 -0.45 17.19 -16.35
N ARG A 524 -0.15 18.35 -15.74
CA ARG A 524 1.13 18.59 -15.06
C ARG A 524 1.29 17.76 -13.80
N TRP A 525 0.19 17.41 -13.15
CA TRP A 525 0.17 16.68 -11.89
C TRP A 525 -0.04 15.18 -12.08
N THR A 526 -0.65 14.76 -13.19
CA THR A 526 -0.95 13.35 -13.46
C THR A 526 0.06 12.67 -14.37
N LEU A 527 0.61 13.38 -15.36
CA LEU A 527 1.52 12.81 -16.38
C LEU A 527 3.01 13.02 -16.06
N GLN A 528 3.32 13.79 -15.02
CA GLN A 528 4.68 13.98 -14.53
C GLN A 528 4.82 13.38 -13.13
N MET A 529 5.96 12.72 -12.88
CA MET A 529 6.31 12.27 -11.54
C MET A 529 6.76 13.45 -10.68
N GLY A 530 6.72 13.26 -9.36
CA GLY A 530 7.21 14.26 -8.42
C GLY A 530 6.31 15.47 -8.24
N PHE A 531 6.86 16.46 -7.53
CA PHE A 531 6.19 17.71 -7.18
C PHE A 531 7.21 18.85 -7.00
N PRO A 532 6.77 20.12 -7.06
CA PRO A 532 7.69 21.23 -6.94
C PRO A 532 7.95 21.64 -5.48
N VAL A 533 9.11 22.26 -5.26
CA VAL A 533 9.34 23.20 -4.16
C VAL A 533 9.23 24.61 -4.71
N VAL A 534 8.40 25.43 -4.08
CA VAL A 534 8.22 26.86 -4.37
C VAL A 534 9.10 27.65 -3.42
N THR A 535 10.06 28.40 -3.95
CA THR A 535 10.94 29.30 -3.17
C THR A 535 10.50 30.74 -3.34
N ILE A 536 10.24 31.42 -2.22
CA ILE A 536 9.77 32.81 -2.14
C ILE A 536 10.88 33.67 -1.53
N ASP A 537 11.33 34.67 -2.27
CA ASP A 537 12.17 35.76 -1.76
C ASP A 537 11.26 36.92 -1.35
N THR A 538 11.01 37.06 -0.05
CA THR A 538 10.09 38.05 0.51
C THR A 538 10.62 39.48 0.44
N ARG A 539 11.92 39.68 0.15
CA ARG A 539 12.49 41.04 -0.05
C ARG A 539 12.01 41.65 -1.36
N THR A 540 11.89 40.81 -2.38
CA THR A 540 11.56 41.20 -3.76
C THR A 540 10.15 40.82 -4.18
N GLY A 541 9.55 39.82 -3.51
CA GLY A 541 8.31 39.17 -3.95
C GLY A 541 8.54 38.14 -5.08
N ARG A 542 9.80 37.77 -5.35
CA ARG A 542 10.15 36.82 -6.40
C ARG A 542 9.82 35.39 -5.98
N ILE A 543 9.18 34.65 -6.87
CA ILE A 543 8.74 33.26 -6.67
C ILE A 543 9.36 32.40 -7.77
N THR A 544 9.99 31.29 -7.39
CA THR A 544 10.53 30.30 -8.32
C THR A 544 10.09 28.91 -7.90
N GLN A 545 9.82 28.01 -8.84
CA GLN A 545 9.54 26.61 -8.55
C GLN A 545 10.62 25.71 -9.14
N LYS A 546 10.91 24.57 -8.49
CA LYS A 546 11.74 23.50 -9.05
C LYS A 546 11.24 22.13 -8.63
N HIS A 547 11.51 21.08 -9.42
CA HIS A 547 11.27 19.70 -8.99
C HIS A 547 12.00 19.45 -7.65
N PHE A 548 11.27 18.99 -6.65
CA PHE A 548 11.83 18.70 -5.33
C PHE A 548 12.29 17.24 -5.28
N LEU A 549 13.60 17.05 -5.13
CA LEU A 549 14.23 15.75 -4.93
C LEU A 549 14.98 15.75 -3.60
N LEU A 550 14.92 14.63 -2.89
CA LEU A 550 15.68 14.43 -1.65
C LEU A 550 17.18 14.32 -1.91
N ASP A 551 17.57 13.69 -3.02
CA ASP A 551 18.96 13.68 -3.48
C ASP A 551 19.21 14.87 -4.42
N PRO A 552 20.05 15.85 -4.03
CA PRO A 552 20.34 17.02 -4.85
C PRO A 552 21.19 16.70 -6.08
N ASP A 553 21.84 15.52 -6.14
CA ASP A 553 22.67 15.12 -7.29
C ASP A 553 21.85 14.45 -8.41
N SER A 554 20.58 14.11 -8.14
CA SER A 554 19.67 13.56 -9.13
C SER A 554 19.25 14.64 -10.14
N GLU A 555 19.35 14.33 -11.44
CA GLU A 555 19.13 15.32 -12.51
C GLU A 555 17.69 15.87 -12.53
N SER A 556 17.59 17.20 -12.65
CA SER A 556 16.34 17.92 -12.91
C SER A 556 16.37 18.46 -14.35
N VAL A 557 15.40 18.05 -15.17
CA VAL A 557 15.40 18.33 -16.62
C VAL A 557 14.45 19.48 -17.01
N LEU A 558 13.77 20.15 -16.06
CA LEU A 558 12.75 21.14 -16.42
C LEU A 558 13.13 22.60 -16.08
N PRO A 559 12.91 23.56 -17.02
CA PRO A 559 13.14 24.97 -16.77
C PRO A 559 12.13 25.52 -15.74
N TYR A 560 12.63 26.36 -14.84
CA TYR A 560 11.89 26.91 -13.72
C TYR A 560 11.17 28.22 -14.08
N PRO A 561 9.82 28.28 -14.11
CA PRO A 561 9.14 29.55 -14.29
C PRO A 561 9.41 30.45 -13.08
N VAL A 562 9.74 31.72 -13.37
CA VAL A 562 9.98 32.77 -12.38
C VAL A 562 8.80 33.75 -12.45
N ASN A 563 8.16 33.99 -11.32
CA ASN A 563 7.08 34.96 -11.19
C ASN A 563 7.43 35.99 -10.11
N THR A 564 6.79 37.16 -10.11
CA THR A 564 6.91 38.16 -9.05
C THR A 564 5.52 38.56 -8.59
N ASN A 565 5.24 38.44 -7.29
CA ASN A 565 3.96 38.82 -6.70
C ASN A 565 4.20 39.79 -5.53
N SER A 566 3.60 40.99 -5.62
CA SER A 566 3.74 42.03 -4.61
C SER A 566 3.17 41.63 -3.24
N LEU A 567 2.21 40.71 -3.19
CA LEU A 567 1.64 40.18 -1.94
C LEU A 567 2.65 39.30 -1.17
N MET A 568 3.64 38.75 -1.87
CA MET A 568 4.70 37.96 -1.24
C MET A 568 5.87 38.83 -0.77
N ARG A 569 5.82 40.15 -1.01
CA ARG A 569 6.85 41.08 -0.56
C ARG A 569 6.54 41.59 0.84
N VAL A 570 7.55 41.57 1.70
CA VAL A 570 7.43 41.94 3.11
C VAL A 570 8.38 43.09 3.44
N SER A 571 7.92 44.02 4.29
CA SER A 571 8.72 45.10 4.88
C SER A 571 8.52 45.16 6.40
N GLY A 572 9.48 45.72 7.14
CA GLY A 572 9.36 45.84 8.60
C GLY A 572 9.41 44.49 9.29
N ASP A 573 8.48 44.18 10.19
CA ASP A 573 8.36 42.93 10.97
C ASP A 573 7.30 41.95 10.43
N GLY A 574 6.68 42.23 9.28
CA GLY A 574 5.68 41.34 8.67
C GLY A 574 6.24 39.96 8.30
N TRP A 575 5.38 39.00 7.96
CA TRP A 575 5.82 37.68 7.49
C TRP A 575 4.85 37.17 6.44
N VAL A 576 5.30 36.22 5.62
CA VAL A 576 4.48 35.54 4.61
C VAL A 576 4.54 34.03 4.84
N LEU A 577 3.38 33.40 4.69
CA LEU A 577 3.22 31.94 4.68
C LEU A 577 2.39 31.59 3.44
N ALA A 578 2.94 30.77 2.55
CA ALA A 578 2.23 30.27 1.37
C ALA A 578 1.73 28.83 1.60
N ASN A 579 0.80 28.41 0.74
CA ASN A 579 0.10 27.13 0.84
C ASN A 579 -0.74 27.01 2.13
N THR A 580 -1.61 27.99 2.38
CA THR A 580 -2.54 27.98 3.51
C THR A 580 -3.40 26.71 3.49
N ASN A 581 -3.58 26.09 4.65
CA ASN A 581 -4.23 24.77 4.81
C ASN A 581 -3.57 23.61 4.04
N VAL A 582 -2.36 23.83 3.50
CA VAL A 582 -1.61 22.86 2.70
C VAL A 582 -2.48 22.28 1.58
N SER A 583 -3.28 23.14 0.92
CA SER A 583 -4.21 22.73 -0.14
C SER A 583 -3.48 22.33 -1.43
N GLY A 584 -2.33 22.94 -1.70
CA GLY A 584 -1.50 22.64 -2.86
C GLY A 584 -0.50 21.51 -2.64
N TYR A 585 -0.32 20.67 -3.66
CA TYR A 585 0.66 19.57 -3.65
C TYR A 585 2.09 20.06 -3.96
N PHE A 586 2.63 20.92 -3.09
CA PHE A 586 3.99 21.44 -3.22
C PHE A 586 4.55 21.86 -1.86
N ARG A 587 5.88 21.90 -1.76
CA ARG A 587 6.60 22.39 -0.57
C ARG A 587 6.96 23.86 -0.72
N VAL A 588 7.12 24.57 0.40
CA VAL A 588 7.48 26.00 0.39
C VAL A 588 8.80 26.26 1.09
N ASN A 589 9.68 27.00 0.43
CA ASN A 589 10.90 27.56 1.00
C ASN A 589 10.86 29.09 0.99
N TYR A 590 11.53 29.71 1.95
CA TYR A 590 11.63 31.16 2.10
C TYR A 590 13.08 31.62 2.21
N ASP A 591 13.31 32.91 2.05
CA ASP A 591 14.58 33.53 2.46
C ASP A 591 14.79 33.42 3.99
N PRO A 592 16.06 33.51 4.46
CA PRO A 592 16.39 33.33 5.87
C PRO A 592 15.67 34.31 6.83
N ASP A 593 15.37 35.52 6.38
CA ASP A 593 14.72 36.52 7.21
C ASP A 593 13.28 36.13 7.49
N ASN A 594 12.52 35.71 6.47
CA ASN A 594 11.15 35.22 6.68
C ASN A 594 11.11 33.94 7.51
N TRP A 595 12.05 33.00 7.31
CA TRP A 595 12.19 31.83 8.19
C TRP A 595 12.36 32.24 9.66
N ASN A 596 13.24 33.19 9.95
CA ASN A 596 13.46 33.67 11.32
C ASN A 596 12.20 34.33 11.92
N ARG A 597 11.40 35.02 11.10
CA ARG A 597 10.13 35.62 11.54
C ARG A 597 9.07 34.57 11.85
N LEU A 598 8.92 33.56 11.01
CA LEU A 598 8.03 32.42 11.28
C LEU A 598 8.45 31.66 12.54
N LEU A 599 9.75 31.42 12.75
CA LEU A 599 10.28 30.81 13.97
C LEU A 599 10.01 31.65 15.23
N SER A 600 10.13 32.98 15.10
CA SER A 600 9.79 33.92 16.17
C SER A 600 8.29 33.86 16.50
N LEU A 601 7.43 33.84 15.47
CA LEU A 601 5.99 33.72 15.63
C LEU A 601 5.60 32.41 16.32
N LEU A 602 6.14 31.26 15.88
CA LEU A 602 5.92 29.97 16.54
C LEU A 602 6.30 30.01 18.03
N SER A 603 7.40 30.69 18.36
CA SER A 603 7.88 30.78 19.74
C SER A 603 7.06 31.72 20.62
N THR A 604 6.51 32.80 20.05
CA THR A 604 5.80 33.87 20.76
C THR A 604 4.29 33.68 20.78
N ASN A 605 3.69 33.33 19.64
CA ASN A 605 2.26 33.10 19.46
C ASN A 605 2.00 32.12 18.30
N HIS A 606 2.27 30.83 18.50
CA HIS A 606 2.04 29.81 17.46
C HIS A 606 0.57 29.71 17.03
N GLN A 607 -0.39 30.05 17.90
CA GLN A 607 -1.82 29.99 17.58
C GLN A 607 -2.26 31.00 16.52
N ALA A 608 -1.41 31.97 16.13
CA ALA A 608 -1.64 32.82 14.97
C ALA A 608 -1.58 32.06 13.63
N LEU A 609 -1.05 30.84 13.63
CA LEU A 609 -0.96 29.95 12.47
C LEU A 609 -1.93 28.78 12.66
N SER A 610 -2.62 28.39 11.58
CA SER A 610 -3.49 27.22 11.60
C SER A 610 -2.71 25.95 11.97
N VAL A 611 -3.40 24.99 12.57
CA VAL A 611 -2.82 23.73 13.06
C VAL A 611 -2.04 23.01 11.94
N VAL A 612 -2.65 22.89 10.76
CA VAL A 612 -2.02 22.23 9.59
C VAL A 612 -0.83 23.02 9.03
N ASN A 613 -0.84 24.35 9.07
CA ASN A 613 0.31 25.13 8.61
C ASN A 613 1.49 25.11 9.59
N ARG A 614 1.25 24.95 10.89
CA ARG A 614 2.34 24.68 11.85
C ARG A 614 3.02 23.35 11.55
N ALA A 615 2.23 22.32 11.25
CA ALA A 615 2.73 21.02 10.81
C ALA A 615 3.49 21.10 9.47
N GLN A 616 3.02 21.92 8.53
CA GLN A 616 3.70 22.17 7.26
C GLN A 616 5.07 22.83 7.47
N ILE A 617 5.16 23.87 8.30
CA ILE A 617 6.43 24.58 8.56
C ILE A 617 7.51 23.61 9.04
N ILE A 618 7.15 22.69 9.94
CA ILE A 618 8.04 21.65 10.42
C ILE A 618 8.41 20.71 9.26
N ASP A 619 7.42 20.10 8.61
CA ASP A 619 7.66 19.09 7.57
C ASP A 619 8.46 19.63 6.37
N ASP A 620 8.12 20.83 5.88
CA ASP A 620 8.86 21.49 4.81
C ASP A 620 10.29 21.76 5.25
N ALA A 621 10.53 22.34 6.43
CA ALA A 621 11.89 22.65 6.87
C ALA A 621 12.78 21.40 6.97
N PHE A 622 12.27 20.31 7.53
CA PHE A 622 13.01 19.05 7.63
C PHE A 622 13.34 18.43 6.28
N ASN A 623 12.39 18.43 5.34
CA ASN A 623 12.63 17.86 4.01
C ASN A 623 13.49 18.78 3.13
N LEU A 624 13.33 20.11 3.22
CA LEU A 624 14.24 21.08 2.60
C LEU A 624 15.68 20.93 3.10
N ALA A 625 15.87 20.63 4.40
CA ALA A 625 17.18 20.36 4.95
C ALA A 625 17.79 19.06 4.42
N ARG A 626 16.99 18.00 4.32
CA ARG A 626 17.41 16.73 3.70
C ARG A 626 17.82 16.91 2.23
N ALA A 627 17.09 17.74 1.50
CA ALA A 627 17.40 18.14 0.12
C ALA A 627 18.52 19.21 0.01
N LYS A 628 19.17 19.58 1.12
CA LYS A 628 20.25 20.58 1.21
C LYS A 628 19.87 21.98 0.72
N ILE A 629 18.59 22.31 0.72
CA ILE A 629 18.09 23.65 0.34
C ILE A 629 18.25 24.62 1.52
N ILE A 630 18.10 24.13 2.74
CA ILE A 630 18.34 24.89 3.98
C ILE A 630 19.26 24.11 4.91
N ASN A 631 19.79 24.78 5.93
CA ASN A 631 20.64 24.13 6.93
C ASN A 631 19.80 23.23 7.86
N THR A 632 20.29 22.03 8.15
CA THR A 632 19.68 21.09 9.12
C THR A 632 19.38 21.71 10.48
N THR A 633 20.23 22.62 10.97
CA THR A 633 19.97 23.33 12.23
C THR A 633 18.79 24.30 12.15
N LEU A 634 18.48 24.87 10.98
CA LEU A 634 17.26 25.67 10.78
C LEU A 634 16.01 24.80 10.92
N ALA A 635 16.02 23.60 10.32
CA ALA A 635 14.93 22.64 10.49
C ALA A 635 14.75 22.26 11.96
N LEU A 636 15.83 21.94 12.68
CA LEU A 636 15.76 21.62 14.11
C LEU A 636 15.20 22.78 14.95
N ARG A 637 15.51 24.05 14.60
CA ARG A 637 14.94 25.23 15.26
C ARG A 637 13.41 25.31 15.16
N THR A 638 12.77 24.73 14.15
CA THR A 638 11.30 24.66 14.06
C THR A 638 10.68 23.85 15.20
N THR A 639 11.44 22.98 15.86
CA THR A 639 10.94 22.13 16.96
C THR A 639 11.05 22.79 18.34
N LYS A 640 11.74 23.94 18.46
CA LYS A 640 12.01 24.59 19.76
C LYS A 640 10.73 25.01 20.49
N TYR A 641 9.70 25.42 19.74
CA TYR A 641 8.44 25.88 20.32
C TYR A 641 7.55 24.73 20.85
N LEU A 642 7.84 23.46 20.49
CA LEU A 642 6.97 22.31 20.78
C LEU A 642 6.65 22.13 22.27
N SER A 643 7.53 22.55 23.17
CA SER A 643 7.24 22.56 24.62
C SER A 643 5.95 23.35 24.98
N LYS A 644 5.54 24.29 24.13
CA LYS A 644 4.29 25.08 24.23
C LYS A 644 3.15 24.55 23.36
N GLU A 645 3.43 23.67 22.39
CA GLU A 645 2.42 23.10 21.49
C GLU A 645 1.57 22.06 22.23
N ARG A 646 0.28 22.04 21.91
CA ARG A 646 -0.69 21.11 22.51
C ARG A 646 -1.51 20.34 21.48
N ASP A 647 -1.53 20.79 20.23
CA ASP A 647 -2.30 20.12 19.18
C ASP A 647 -1.55 18.89 18.61
N TYR A 648 -2.33 17.88 18.25
CA TYR A 648 -1.85 16.60 17.74
C TYR A 648 -1.02 16.74 16.46
N ILE A 649 -1.54 17.45 15.45
CA ILE A 649 -1.00 17.44 14.09
C ILE A 649 0.43 18.01 14.02
N PRO A 650 0.78 19.15 14.66
CA PRO A 650 2.15 19.66 14.65
C PRO A 650 3.11 18.76 15.43
N TRP A 651 2.68 18.19 16.55
CA TRP A 651 3.48 17.20 17.30
C TRP A 651 3.75 15.96 16.47
N GLU A 652 2.72 15.39 15.84
CA GLU A 652 2.85 14.21 14.99
C GLU A 652 3.78 14.48 13.80
N SER A 653 3.63 15.65 13.14
CA SER A 653 4.54 16.10 12.07
C SER A 653 6.00 16.18 12.55
N ALA A 654 6.25 16.77 13.72
CA ALA A 654 7.58 16.83 14.32
C ALA A 654 8.15 15.46 14.65
N LEU A 655 7.36 14.58 15.26
CA LEU A 655 7.79 13.23 15.64
C LEU A 655 8.10 12.37 14.41
N ARG A 656 7.29 12.45 13.35
CA ARG A 656 7.56 11.76 12.08
C ARG A 656 8.86 12.23 11.42
N ASN A 657 9.14 13.53 11.46
CA ASN A 657 10.37 14.08 10.91
C ASN A 657 11.61 13.76 11.77
N LEU A 658 11.46 13.82 13.11
CA LEU A 658 12.52 13.45 14.04
C LEU A 658 12.77 11.94 14.11
N ASP A 659 11.78 11.12 13.75
CA ASP A 659 11.95 9.67 13.66
C ASP A 659 13.04 9.30 12.64
N TYR A 660 13.18 10.04 11.53
CA TYR A 660 14.33 9.86 10.64
C TYR A 660 15.67 10.05 11.37
N TYR A 661 15.79 11.09 12.21
CA TYR A 661 17.01 11.36 12.99
C TYR A 661 17.24 10.25 14.02
N ILE A 662 16.18 9.77 14.66
CA ILE A 662 16.24 8.61 15.56
C ILE A 662 16.76 7.39 14.80
N LEU A 663 16.20 7.04 13.64
CA LEU A 663 16.60 5.87 12.86
C LEU A 663 18.04 5.95 12.35
N MET A 664 18.52 7.15 12.01
CA MET A 664 19.89 7.37 11.56
C MET A 664 20.90 7.36 12.72
N PHE A 665 20.48 7.72 13.92
CA PHE A 665 21.38 7.96 15.04
C PHE A 665 21.20 7.05 16.26
N ASP A 666 20.16 6.23 16.36
CA ASP A 666 19.85 5.34 17.51
C ASP A 666 20.96 4.32 17.83
N ARG A 667 21.94 4.16 16.92
CA ARG A 667 23.14 3.33 17.05
C ARG A 667 24.45 4.13 17.18
N THR A 668 24.37 5.44 17.47
CA THR A 668 25.53 6.37 17.51
C THR A 668 25.53 7.22 18.77
N GLU A 669 26.63 7.96 19.01
CA GLU A 669 26.79 8.89 20.12
C GLU A 669 25.79 10.07 20.12
N VAL A 670 25.19 10.38 18.97
CA VAL A 670 24.22 11.48 18.82
C VAL A 670 22.92 11.19 19.57
N TYR A 671 22.56 9.92 19.74
CA TYR A 671 21.28 9.54 20.32
C TYR A 671 21.10 10.04 21.76
N GLY A 672 22.16 10.00 22.58
CA GLY A 672 22.08 10.48 23.96
C GLY A 672 21.71 11.96 24.07
N ALA A 673 22.30 12.80 23.20
CA ALA A 673 21.97 14.22 23.14
C ALA A 673 20.55 14.46 22.58
N LEU A 674 20.16 13.72 21.55
CA LEU A 674 18.80 13.77 20.99
C LEU A 674 17.75 13.40 22.05
N GLN A 675 17.98 12.33 22.82
CA GLN A 675 17.09 11.91 23.91
C GLN A 675 16.95 12.99 24.98
N ALA A 676 18.05 13.66 25.36
CA ALA A 676 18.02 14.75 26.33
C ALA A 676 17.17 15.94 25.84
N TYR A 677 17.33 16.33 24.58
CA TYR A 677 16.53 17.40 23.96
C TYR A 677 15.04 17.03 23.90
N LEU A 678 14.71 15.86 23.36
CA LEU A 678 13.31 15.43 23.25
C LEU A 678 12.64 15.28 24.61
N LYS A 679 13.38 14.80 25.62
CA LYS A 679 12.93 14.76 27.01
C LYS A 679 12.56 16.15 27.52
N LYS A 680 13.38 17.17 27.26
CA LYS A 680 13.08 18.58 27.62
C LYS A 680 11.82 19.09 26.92
N GLN A 681 11.66 18.80 25.63
CA GLN A 681 10.50 19.26 24.85
C GLN A 681 9.19 18.57 25.27
N ILE A 682 9.21 17.27 25.55
CA ILE A 682 8.00 16.48 25.85
C ILE A 682 7.58 16.58 27.31
N GLN A 683 8.48 16.94 28.23
CA GLN A 683 8.18 16.99 29.66
C GLN A 683 6.93 17.83 29.98
N PRO A 684 6.75 19.07 29.48
CA PRO A 684 5.55 19.85 29.79
C PRO A 684 4.26 19.22 29.26
N LEU A 685 4.33 18.53 28.11
CA LEU A 685 3.20 17.83 27.53
C LEU A 685 2.82 16.61 28.38
N PHE A 686 3.81 15.83 28.81
CA PHE A 686 3.62 14.71 29.74
C PHE A 686 3.03 15.17 31.08
N GLU A 687 3.55 16.25 31.66
CA GLU A 687 3.04 16.81 32.92
C GLU A 687 1.61 17.35 32.80
N HIS A 688 1.25 17.88 31.63
CA HIS A 688 -0.12 18.32 31.34
C HIS A 688 -1.09 17.13 31.27
N PHE A 689 -0.68 16.04 30.61
CA PHE A 689 -1.55 14.90 30.33
C PHE A 689 -1.54 13.78 31.36
N LYS A 690 -0.57 13.74 32.29
CA LYS A 690 -0.56 12.74 33.36
C LYS A 690 -1.77 12.84 34.31
N THR A 691 -2.48 13.98 34.32
CA THR A 691 -3.62 14.26 35.22
C THR A 691 -4.97 14.34 34.52
N ILE A 692 -5.01 14.42 33.17
CA ILE A 692 -6.25 14.60 32.39
C ILE A 692 -6.71 13.24 31.88
N THR A 693 -7.98 12.91 32.11
CA THR A 693 -8.47 11.52 31.92
C THR A 693 -9.39 11.29 30.72
N VAL A 694 -10.00 12.29 30.06
CA VAL A 694 -11.12 11.96 29.14
C VAL A 694 -11.25 12.74 27.81
N SER A 695 -10.73 13.96 27.61
CA SER A 695 -11.13 14.77 26.42
C SER A 695 -10.09 15.04 25.31
N GLN A 696 -8.83 14.62 25.43
CA GLN A 696 -7.75 14.92 24.45
C GLN A 696 -6.89 13.69 24.13
N ILE A 697 -7.51 12.70 23.50
CA ILE A 697 -7.01 11.31 23.46
C ILE A 697 -5.75 11.14 22.60
N LEU A 698 -5.67 11.74 21.41
CA LEU A 698 -4.53 11.56 20.50
C LEU A 698 -3.27 12.26 21.01
N ASP A 699 -3.43 13.42 21.64
CA ASP A 699 -2.32 14.19 22.26
C ASP A 699 -1.67 13.41 23.41
N ILE A 700 -2.50 12.71 24.21
CA ILE A 700 -2.07 11.87 25.32
C ILE A 700 -1.19 10.69 24.84
N ILE A 701 -1.50 10.09 23.68
CA ILE A 701 -0.73 8.96 23.12
C ILE A 701 0.70 9.38 22.81
N ASN A 702 0.86 10.50 22.08
CA ASN A 702 2.17 11.04 21.72
C ASN A 702 2.95 11.48 22.98
N ALA A 703 2.27 12.14 23.92
CA ALA A 703 2.88 12.56 25.17
C ALA A 703 3.47 11.40 25.98
N ILE A 704 2.71 10.34 26.23
CA ILE A 704 3.15 9.22 27.09
C ILE A 704 4.17 8.33 26.36
N GLY A 705 3.95 8.03 25.08
CA GLY A 705 4.85 7.16 24.32
C GLY A 705 6.26 7.73 24.15
N ILE A 706 6.33 9.00 23.77
CA ILE A 706 7.62 9.68 23.62
C ILE A 706 8.26 9.93 24.98
N ALA A 707 7.50 10.35 25.99
CA ALA A 707 8.04 10.55 27.35
C ALA A 707 8.72 9.28 27.90
N CYS A 708 8.10 8.11 27.73
CA CYS A 708 8.66 6.85 28.20
C CYS A 708 9.88 6.39 27.41
N SER A 709 9.86 6.52 26.07
CA SER A 709 11.01 6.16 25.23
C SER A 709 12.21 7.09 25.43
N MET A 710 11.98 8.35 25.81
CA MET A 710 13.02 9.36 26.09
C MET A 710 13.46 9.40 27.56
N GLY A 711 12.91 8.54 28.43
CA GLY A 711 13.34 8.42 29.82
C GLY A 711 12.91 9.59 30.72
N VAL A 712 11.73 10.15 30.49
CA VAL A 712 11.07 11.07 31.44
C VAL A 712 10.89 10.39 32.81
N LYS A 713 11.25 11.10 33.88
CA LYS A 713 11.21 10.56 35.25
C LYS A 713 9.76 10.23 35.62
N GLY A 714 9.52 9.07 36.23
CA GLY A 714 8.19 8.62 36.63
C GLY A 714 7.42 7.86 35.55
N CYS A 715 7.70 8.06 34.25
CA CYS A 715 7.00 7.34 33.17
C CYS A 715 7.23 5.82 33.26
N ARG A 716 8.48 5.39 33.49
CA ARG A 716 8.83 3.97 33.64
C ARG A 716 8.07 3.28 34.79
N GLU A 717 8.05 3.92 35.97
CA GLU A 717 7.39 3.34 37.14
C GLU A 717 5.87 3.29 36.96
N LEU A 718 5.29 4.29 36.29
CA LEU A 718 3.87 4.32 35.95
C LEU A 718 3.47 3.20 34.98
N ILE A 719 4.24 3.00 33.90
CA ILE A 719 4.00 1.91 32.95
C ILE A 719 4.15 0.54 33.63
N LYS A 720 5.21 0.36 34.43
CA LYS A 720 5.43 -0.88 35.17
C LYS A 720 4.30 -1.17 36.14
N SER A 721 3.78 -0.16 36.84
CA SER A 721 2.69 -0.37 37.80
C SER A 721 1.40 -0.80 37.10
N TRP A 722 1.01 -0.14 36.01
CA TRP A 722 -0.19 -0.51 35.25
C TRP A 722 -0.10 -1.90 34.64
N TYR A 723 1.05 -2.24 34.03
CA TYR A 723 1.23 -3.55 33.42
C TYR A 723 1.28 -4.66 34.48
N ARG A 724 1.91 -4.40 35.63
CA ARG A 724 1.92 -5.35 36.76
C ARG A 724 0.53 -5.58 37.34
N GLN A 725 -0.27 -4.52 37.52
CA GLN A 725 -1.68 -4.65 37.96
C GLN A 725 -2.48 -5.51 36.96
N TRP A 726 -2.22 -5.37 35.67
CA TRP A 726 -2.83 -6.24 34.66
C TRP A 726 -2.36 -7.70 34.76
N MET A 727 -1.06 -7.94 34.96
CA MET A 727 -0.53 -9.29 35.17
C MET A 727 -1.11 -9.95 36.44
N GLU A 728 -1.35 -9.18 37.50
CA GLU A 728 -1.97 -9.64 38.75
C GLU A 728 -3.46 -9.95 38.59
N ASN A 729 -4.16 -9.30 37.65
CA ASN A 729 -5.55 -9.58 37.31
C ASN A 729 -5.77 -9.59 35.77
N PRO A 730 -5.45 -10.71 35.08
CA PRO A 730 -5.47 -10.77 33.61
C PRO A 730 -6.85 -10.51 32.99
N VAL A 731 -7.92 -10.80 33.74
CA VAL A 731 -9.32 -10.61 33.32
C VAL A 731 -9.71 -9.13 33.29
N HIS A 732 -9.11 -8.31 34.15
CA HIS A 732 -9.39 -6.88 34.24
C HIS A 732 -8.16 -6.06 33.88
N ASN A 733 -8.08 -5.60 32.63
CA ASN A 733 -6.99 -4.74 32.19
C ASN A 733 -7.26 -3.28 32.59
N PRO A 734 -6.48 -2.69 33.53
CA PRO A 734 -6.65 -1.30 33.96
C PRO A 734 -6.15 -0.28 32.92
N ILE A 735 -5.49 -0.73 31.87
CA ILE A 735 -4.87 0.15 30.86
C ILE A 735 -5.94 0.63 29.88
N LEU A 736 -6.12 1.95 29.81
CA LEU A 736 -7.02 2.60 28.86
C LEU A 736 -6.69 2.19 27.42
N ALA A 737 -7.72 1.91 26.62
CA ALA A 737 -7.59 1.39 25.26
C ALA A 737 -6.61 2.18 24.37
N ASN A 738 -6.60 3.51 24.51
CA ASN A 738 -5.71 4.41 23.77
C ASN A 738 -4.23 4.29 24.18
N LEU A 739 -3.97 3.89 25.42
CA LEU A 739 -2.61 3.76 25.97
C LEU A 739 -2.03 2.36 25.80
N LYS A 740 -2.86 1.35 25.52
CA LYS A 740 -2.45 -0.06 25.44
C LYS A 740 -1.22 -0.29 24.56
N SER A 741 -1.22 0.21 23.32
CA SER A 741 -0.08 0.03 22.41
C SER A 741 1.24 0.53 23.01
N THR A 742 1.20 1.74 23.59
CA THR A 742 2.36 2.37 24.24
C THR A 742 2.78 1.63 25.50
N VAL A 743 1.81 1.29 26.36
CA VAL A 743 2.06 0.66 27.67
C VAL A 743 2.59 -0.76 27.48
N TYR A 744 1.99 -1.57 26.61
CA TYR A 744 2.45 -2.92 26.34
C TYR A 744 3.87 -2.92 25.78
N CYS A 745 4.12 -2.13 24.74
CA CYS A 745 5.44 -2.04 24.12
C CYS A 745 6.50 -1.58 25.13
N SER A 746 6.21 -0.52 25.89
CA SER A 746 7.13 0.03 26.88
C SER A 746 7.38 -0.94 28.04
N ALA A 747 6.33 -1.59 28.57
CA ALA A 747 6.45 -2.56 29.65
C ALA A 747 7.32 -3.76 29.23
N ILE A 748 7.06 -4.33 28.05
CA ILE A 748 7.86 -5.43 27.49
C ILE A 748 9.31 -4.98 27.21
N ALA A 749 9.52 -3.74 26.77
CA ALA A 749 10.86 -3.17 26.58
C ALA A 749 11.62 -2.95 27.91
N PHE A 750 10.90 -2.71 29.02
CA PHE A 750 11.47 -2.50 30.36
C PHE A 750 11.62 -3.79 31.18
N GLY A 751 10.87 -4.83 30.82
CA GLY A 751 10.79 -6.13 31.47
C GLY A 751 11.69 -7.18 30.84
N GLY A 752 11.32 -8.45 31.03
CA GLY A 752 12.03 -9.62 30.54
C GLY A 752 11.09 -10.69 30.03
N VAL A 753 11.37 -11.94 30.41
CA VAL A 753 10.62 -13.12 29.93
C VAL A 753 9.21 -13.16 30.51
N GLU A 754 9.03 -12.78 31.77
CA GLU A 754 7.72 -12.80 32.45
C GLU A 754 6.70 -11.91 31.74
N GLU A 755 7.06 -10.66 31.46
CA GLU A 755 6.17 -9.72 30.77
C GLU A 755 5.89 -10.14 29.32
N TRP A 756 6.87 -10.76 28.65
CA TRP A 756 6.74 -11.23 27.28
C TRP A 756 5.86 -12.47 27.17
N ASP A 757 6.07 -13.48 28.01
CA ASP A 757 5.28 -14.72 28.02
C ASP A 757 3.83 -14.44 28.47
N PHE A 758 3.62 -13.47 29.36
CA PHE A 758 2.29 -12.96 29.67
C PHE A 758 1.62 -12.33 28.44
N ALA A 759 2.31 -11.42 27.72
CA ALA A 759 1.78 -10.83 26.49
C ALA A 759 1.47 -11.89 25.42
N TRP A 760 2.31 -12.92 25.29
CA TRP A 760 2.10 -14.05 24.40
C TRP A 760 0.84 -14.83 24.76
N THR A 761 0.62 -15.11 26.05
CA THR A 761 -0.58 -15.77 26.54
C THR A 761 -1.83 -14.92 26.25
N MET A 762 -1.78 -13.61 26.50
CA MET A 762 -2.88 -12.70 26.20
C MET A 762 -3.15 -12.60 24.69
N PHE A 763 -2.10 -12.68 23.85
CA PHE A 763 -2.23 -12.70 22.40
C PHE A 763 -2.95 -13.97 21.92
N GLN A 764 -2.59 -15.14 22.46
CA GLN A 764 -3.24 -16.42 22.11
C GLN A 764 -4.70 -16.47 22.55
N ASN A 765 -5.04 -15.78 23.65
CA ASN A 765 -6.40 -15.72 24.19
C ASN A 765 -7.24 -14.55 23.64
N ALA A 766 -6.67 -13.68 22.81
CA ALA A 766 -7.35 -12.49 22.32
C ALA A 766 -8.49 -12.87 21.35
N THR A 767 -9.71 -12.44 21.68
CA THR A 767 -10.90 -12.65 20.82
C THR A 767 -11.06 -11.55 19.77
N LEU A 768 -10.53 -10.36 20.06
CA LEU A 768 -10.60 -9.17 19.21
C LEU A 768 -9.28 -8.99 18.42
N ALA A 769 -9.38 -8.90 17.09
CA ALA A 769 -8.22 -8.78 16.21
C ALA A 769 -7.38 -7.52 16.46
N SER A 770 -8.00 -6.39 16.81
CA SER A 770 -7.26 -5.14 17.09
C SER A 770 -6.37 -5.28 18.33
N GLU A 771 -6.83 -5.98 19.36
CA GLU A 771 -6.04 -6.27 20.56
C GLU A 771 -4.90 -7.26 20.25
N ALA A 772 -5.19 -8.33 19.52
CA ALA A 772 -4.18 -9.28 19.07
C ALA A 772 -3.06 -8.58 18.27
N SER A 773 -3.43 -7.68 17.35
CA SER A 773 -2.47 -6.89 16.57
C SER A 773 -1.57 -6.01 17.44
N ARG A 774 -2.11 -5.40 18.51
CA ARG A 774 -1.32 -4.58 19.44
C ARG A 774 -0.35 -5.40 20.25
N LEU A 775 -0.78 -6.53 20.80
CA LEU A 775 0.08 -7.44 21.55
C LEU A 775 1.20 -7.97 20.66
N ARG A 776 0.88 -8.35 19.42
CA ARG A 776 1.83 -8.77 18.39
C ARG A 776 2.90 -7.69 18.13
N SER A 777 2.48 -6.44 17.96
CA SER A 777 3.42 -5.32 17.82
C SER A 777 4.24 -5.07 19.09
N ALA A 778 3.63 -5.18 20.27
CA ALA A 778 4.28 -4.87 21.55
C ALA A 778 5.36 -5.91 21.94
N MET A 779 5.13 -7.18 21.65
CA MET A 779 6.10 -8.25 21.88
C MET A 779 7.41 -8.05 21.11
N ALA A 780 7.37 -7.35 19.97
CA ALA A 780 8.56 -6.98 19.22
C ALA A 780 9.40 -5.88 19.90
N CYS A 781 8.90 -5.21 20.95
CA CYS A 781 9.62 -4.16 21.67
C CYS A 781 10.62 -4.69 22.71
N THR A 782 10.66 -6.00 22.98
CA THR A 782 11.63 -6.58 23.91
C THR A 782 13.07 -6.28 23.50
N LYS A 783 13.93 -6.02 24.49
CA LYS A 783 15.37 -5.78 24.26
C LYS A 783 16.20 -7.06 24.36
N VAL A 784 15.56 -8.21 24.56
CA VAL A 784 16.21 -9.51 24.75
C VAL A 784 16.36 -10.23 23.39
N PRO A 785 17.58 -10.39 22.85
CA PRO A 785 17.76 -10.89 21.48
C PRO A 785 17.20 -12.29 21.22
N TRP A 786 17.32 -13.21 22.19
CA TRP A 786 16.83 -14.57 22.01
C TRP A 786 15.29 -14.65 21.94
N LEU A 787 14.58 -13.73 22.61
CA LEU A 787 13.11 -13.62 22.49
C LEU A 787 12.71 -13.14 21.09
N LEU A 788 13.44 -12.17 20.52
CA LEU A 788 13.21 -11.69 19.16
C LEU A 788 13.48 -12.78 18.11
N ASN A 789 14.56 -13.56 18.25
CA ASN A 789 14.84 -14.70 17.37
C ASN A 789 13.77 -15.79 17.48
N ARG A 790 13.37 -16.15 18.71
CA ARG A 790 12.24 -17.08 18.93
C ARG A 790 10.97 -16.56 18.25
N TYR A 791 10.74 -15.26 18.32
CA TYR A 791 9.56 -14.63 17.73
C TYR A 791 9.60 -14.62 16.18
N LEU A 792 10.78 -14.41 15.58
CA LEU A 792 10.96 -14.55 14.12
C LEU A 792 10.62 -15.97 13.66
N GLU A 793 11.07 -17.01 14.37
CA GLU A 793 10.73 -18.39 14.01
C GLU A 793 9.22 -18.67 14.11
N TYR A 794 8.50 -18.01 15.03
CA TYR A 794 7.03 -18.14 15.10
C TYR A 794 6.32 -17.56 13.87
N THR A 795 6.95 -16.67 13.11
CA THR A 795 6.34 -16.11 11.88
C THR A 795 6.28 -17.12 10.73
N LEU A 796 7.04 -18.22 10.81
CA LEU A 796 7.01 -19.32 9.83
C LEU A 796 5.97 -20.39 10.18
N ASP A 797 5.40 -20.33 11.39
CA ASP A 797 4.41 -21.29 11.87
C ASP A 797 3.01 -20.65 11.87
N PRO A 798 2.13 -21.00 10.91
CA PRO A 798 0.81 -20.40 10.78
C PRO A 798 -0.10 -20.69 11.98
N THR A 799 0.22 -21.69 12.81
CA THR A 799 -0.51 -21.98 14.05
C THR A 799 -0.17 -21.02 15.18
N LYS A 800 0.95 -20.30 15.06
CA LYS A 800 1.41 -19.30 16.04
C LYS A 800 1.16 -17.88 15.57
N ILE A 801 1.51 -17.58 14.31
CA ILE A 801 1.28 -16.29 13.68
C ILE A 801 0.62 -16.54 12.34
N ARG A 802 -0.60 -16.02 12.16
CA ARG A 802 -1.35 -16.17 10.91
C ARG A 802 -0.53 -15.69 9.72
N LYS A 803 -0.72 -16.32 8.57
CA LYS A 803 0.03 -16.05 7.33
C LYS A 803 -0.02 -14.56 6.93
N GLN A 804 -1.18 -13.92 7.05
CA GLN A 804 -1.37 -12.48 6.79
C GLN A 804 -0.62 -11.54 7.76
N ASP A 805 -0.29 -12.04 8.95
CA ASP A 805 0.35 -11.27 10.02
C ASP A 805 1.88 -11.48 10.06
N ALA A 806 2.41 -12.47 9.33
CA ALA A 806 3.82 -12.87 9.36
C ALA A 806 4.76 -11.73 8.93
N THR A 807 4.55 -11.15 7.73
CA THR A 807 5.40 -10.07 7.19
C THR A 807 5.39 -8.84 8.10
N SER A 808 4.22 -8.43 8.60
CA SER A 808 4.11 -7.30 9.53
C SER A 808 4.80 -7.57 10.88
N THR A 809 4.80 -8.82 11.35
CA THR A 809 5.53 -9.20 12.58
C THR A 809 7.05 -9.09 12.37
N VAL A 810 7.57 -9.57 11.24
CA VAL A 810 8.99 -9.41 10.88
C VAL A 810 9.36 -7.91 10.81
N GLN A 811 8.49 -7.08 10.23
CA GLN A 811 8.69 -5.63 10.20
C GLN A 811 8.69 -5.02 11.61
N TYR A 812 7.79 -5.43 12.51
CA TYR A 812 7.79 -4.93 13.89
C TYR A 812 9.09 -5.27 14.62
N ILE A 813 9.62 -6.47 14.41
CA ILE A 813 10.93 -6.88 14.95
C ILE A 813 12.05 -6.03 14.33
N ALA A 814 12.02 -5.78 13.02
CA ALA A 814 13.00 -4.94 12.35
C ALA A 814 12.95 -3.46 12.77
N ARG A 815 11.78 -2.98 13.24
CA ARG A 815 11.62 -1.64 13.83
C ARG A 815 12.29 -1.51 15.20
N ASN A 816 12.64 -2.60 15.86
CA ASN A 816 13.44 -2.57 17.08
C ASN A 816 14.94 -2.47 16.74
N VAL A 817 15.68 -1.57 17.40
CA VAL A 817 17.13 -1.40 17.17
C VAL A 817 17.92 -2.69 17.43
N VAL A 818 17.49 -3.51 18.39
CA VAL A 818 18.08 -4.84 18.69
C VAL A 818 17.63 -5.88 17.67
N GLY A 819 16.39 -5.77 17.18
CA GLY A 819 15.77 -6.74 16.27
C GLY A 819 16.14 -6.55 14.80
N MET A 820 16.53 -5.35 14.38
CA MET A 820 16.89 -5.03 12.99
C MET A 820 17.91 -6.01 12.39
N PRO A 821 19.11 -6.22 12.96
CA PRO A 821 20.07 -7.15 12.37
C PRO A 821 19.57 -8.60 12.37
N LEU A 822 18.75 -9.00 13.35
CA LEU A 822 18.17 -10.34 13.43
C LEU A 822 17.16 -10.56 12.31
N ALA A 823 16.24 -9.62 12.10
CA ALA A 823 15.23 -9.67 11.05
C ALA A 823 15.86 -9.64 9.66
N TRP A 824 16.88 -8.79 9.44
CA TRP A 824 17.59 -8.74 8.16
C TRP A 824 18.24 -10.08 7.81
N ASN A 825 18.99 -10.67 8.75
CA ASN A 825 19.63 -11.97 8.54
C ASN A 825 18.61 -13.09 8.33
N PHE A 826 17.50 -13.06 9.09
CA PHE A 826 16.41 -14.02 8.96
C PHE A 826 15.76 -13.99 7.57
N VAL A 827 15.45 -12.80 7.05
CA VAL A 827 14.85 -12.63 5.71
C VAL A 827 15.81 -13.09 4.63
N ARG A 828 17.08 -12.68 4.69
CA ARG A 828 18.10 -13.09 3.70
C ARG A 828 18.27 -14.60 3.63
N ALA A 829 18.40 -15.25 4.78
CA ALA A 829 18.62 -16.69 4.86
C ALA A 829 17.44 -17.52 4.34
N ARG A 830 16.24 -16.93 4.24
CA ARG A 830 14.99 -17.64 3.93
C ARG A 830 14.17 -16.98 2.81
N TRP A 831 14.81 -16.15 1.97
CA TRP A 831 14.11 -15.35 0.97
C TRP A 831 13.22 -16.19 0.05
N SER A 832 13.73 -17.32 -0.47
CA SER A 832 12.97 -18.23 -1.35
C SER A 832 11.67 -18.71 -0.71
N TYR A 833 11.70 -19.08 0.57
CA TYR A 833 10.49 -19.50 1.29
C TYR A 833 9.54 -18.32 1.49
N ILE A 834 10.05 -17.19 1.98
CA ILE A 834 9.24 -15.99 2.27
C ILE A 834 8.55 -15.49 1.00
N PHE A 835 9.28 -15.43 -0.13
CA PHE A 835 8.72 -15.00 -1.40
C PHE A 835 7.64 -15.95 -1.92
N GLN A 836 7.87 -17.27 -1.83
CA GLN A 836 6.90 -18.27 -2.29
C GLN A 836 5.62 -18.28 -1.43
N GLN A 837 5.74 -18.09 -0.12
CA GLN A 837 4.61 -18.18 0.80
C GLN A 837 3.83 -16.87 0.97
N TYR A 838 4.52 -15.73 0.91
CA TYR A 838 3.93 -14.42 1.24
C TYR A 838 4.05 -13.37 0.12
N GLY A 839 4.93 -13.60 -0.87
CA GLY A 839 5.28 -12.58 -1.88
C GLY A 839 4.55 -12.72 -3.22
N LYS A 840 4.22 -13.94 -3.66
CA LYS A 840 3.52 -14.15 -4.94
C LYS A 840 2.12 -13.53 -4.89
N GLY A 841 1.91 -12.50 -5.72
CA GLY A 841 0.62 -11.83 -5.93
C GLY A 841 0.12 -10.95 -4.78
N SER A 842 0.95 -10.72 -3.75
CA SER A 842 0.65 -9.84 -2.63
C SER A 842 1.07 -8.40 -2.91
N PHE A 843 0.13 -7.45 -2.98
CA PHE A 843 0.43 -6.02 -3.10
C PHE A 843 1.24 -5.48 -1.92
N SER A 844 1.07 -6.07 -0.73
CA SER A 844 1.68 -5.60 0.52
C SER A 844 3.12 -6.07 0.73
N PHE A 845 3.65 -6.93 -0.15
CA PHE A 845 4.98 -7.53 0.03
C PHE A 845 6.12 -6.52 -0.09
N SER A 846 5.94 -5.47 -0.89
CA SER A 846 6.82 -4.28 -0.97
C SER A 846 7.11 -3.66 0.40
N ASN A 847 6.16 -3.73 1.33
CA ASN A 847 6.33 -3.20 2.67
C ASN A 847 7.43 -3.96 3.45
N LEU A 848 7.58 -5.28 3.25
CA LEU A 848 8.58 -6.07 3.97
C LEU A 848 9.99 -5.51 3.74
N ILE A 849 10.37 -5.34 2.47
CA ILE A 849 11.68 -4.79 2.08
C ILE A 849 11.84 -3.36 2.60
N SER A 850 10.85 -2.50 2.39
CA SER A 850 10.87 -1.11 2.88
C SER A 850 11.00 -1.02 4.40
N GLY A 851 10.42 -1.99 5.13
CA GLY A 851 10.42 -2.05 6.59
C GLY A 851 11.75 -2.51 7.18
N ILE A 852 12.36 -3.56 6.61
CA ILE A 852 13.61 -4.14 7.15
C ILE A 852 14.85 -3.33 6.79
N THR A 853 14.82 -2.56 5.69
CA THR A 853 15.94 -1.72 5.22
C THR A 853 15.87 -0.28 5.76
N ARG A 854 14.82 0.09 6.50
CA ARG A 854 14.52 1.49 6.90
C ARG A 854 15.66 2.21 7.64
N ARG A 855 16.51 1.47 8.39
CA ARG A 855 17.65 2.01 9.17
C ARG A 855 18.98 2.05 8.42
N PHE A 856 19.03 1.50 7.22
CA PHE A 856 20.30 1.34 6.50
C PHE A 856 20.89 2.71 6.18
N SER A 857 22.14 2.90 6.59
CA SER A 857 22.84 4.18 6.56
C SER A 857 24.36 4.03 6.56
N THR A 858 24.87 2.83 6.25
CA THR A 858 26.31 2.53 6.17
C THR A 858 26.67 1.84 4.86
N GLU A 859 27.90 2.03 4.39
CA GLU A 859 28.44 1.33 3.20
C GLU A 859 28.37 -0.19 3.33
N PHE A 860 28.55 -0.72 4.54
CA PHE A 860 28.44 -2.16 4.79
C PHE A 860 27.03 -2.68 4.51
N GLU A 861 25.99 -1.97 4.96
CA GLU A 861 24.59 -2.34 4.70
C GLU A 861 24.23 -2.21 3.20
N LEU A 862 24.87 -1.31 2.45
CA LEU A 862 24.67 -1.12 1.02
C LEU A 862 25.36 -2.18 0.16
N GLN A 863 26.55 -2.64 0.56
CA GLN A 863 27.36 -3.63 -0.18
C GLN A 863 26.86 -5.08 -0.05
N GLU A 864 25.80 -5.30 0.72
CA GLU A 864 25.14 -6.60 0.82
C GLU A 864 24.50 -6.96 -0.53
N LYS A 865 25.03 -7.99 -1.21
CA LYS A 865 24.63 -8.45 -2.57
C LYS A 865 23.23 -9.08 -2.64
N PHE A 866 22.28 -8.60 -1.84
CA PHE A 866 20.96 -9.19 -1.70
C PHE A 866 20.18 -9.23 -3.01
N LYS A 867 20.29 -8.18 -3.84
CA LYS A 867 19.66 -8.13 -5.17
C LYS A 867 20.26 -9.20 -6.07
N GLU A 868 21.58 -9.24 -6.21
CA GLU A 868 22.29 -10.19 -7.06
C GLU A 868 22.06 -11.64 -6.63
N ASP A 869 22.12 -11.90 -5.33
CA ASP A 869 21.97 -13.24 -4.75
C ASP A 869 20.56 -13.82 -4.97
N ASN A 870 19.53 -12.98 -5.16
CA ASN A 870 18.12 -13.40 -5.21
C ASN A 870 17.41 -13.10 -6.54
N VAL A 871 18.11 -12.63 -7.57
CA VAL A 871 17.55 -12.40 -8.92
C VAL A 871 16.84 -13.65 -9.47
N HIS A 872 17.38 -14.84 -9.20
CA HIS A 872 16.82 -16.11 -9.67
C HIS A 872 15.52 -16.52 -8.97
N VAL A 873 15.27 -16.00 -7.75
CA VAL A 873 14.02 -16.21 -6.99
C VAL A 873 12.96 -15.21 -7.46
N GLY A 874 13.39 -13.98 -7.72
CA GLY A 874 12.52 -12.84 -8.03
C GLY A 874 12.05 -12.07 -6.79
N PHE A 875 11.45 -10.91 -7.04
CA PHE A 875 10.96 -9.99 -5.99
C PHE A 875 9.46 -9.67 -6.11
N GLY A 876 8.81 -10.00 -7.23
CA GLY A 876 7.39 -9.72 -7.45
C GLY A 876 7.07 -8.23 -7.28
N SER A 877 6.01 -7.93 -6.53
CA SER A 877 5.59 -6.55 -6.20
C SER A 877 6.62 -5.76 -5.36
N ALA A 878 7.65 -6.42 -4.80
CA ALA A 878 8.71 -5.75 -4.04
C ALA A 878 9.89 -5.28 -4.89
N THR A 879 9.85 -5.46 -6.23
CA THR A 879 10.95 -5.07 -7.13
C THR A 879 11.25 -3.58 -7.03
N LEU A 880 10.25 -2.72 -7.21
CA LEU A 880 10.41 -1.27 -7.08
C LEU A 880 10.84 -0.86 -5.65
N ALA A 881 10.28 -1.50 -4.63
CA ALA A 881 10.62 -1.22 -3.24
C ALA A 881 12.09 -1.53 -2.92
N LEU A 882 12.68 -2.55 -3.56
CA LEU A 882 14.10 -2.85 -3.43
C LEU A 882 14.95 -1.74 -4.05
N GLU A 883 14.60 -1.23 -5.23
CA GLU A 883 15.32 -0.13 -5.88
C GLU A 883 15.25 1.15 -5.05
N GLN A 884 14.06 1.50 -4.57
CA GLN A 884 13.84 2.60 -3.63
C GLN A 884 14.67 2.44 -2.35
N SER A 885 14.81 1.21 -1.84
CA SER A 885 15.60 0.96 -0.62
C SER A 885 17.10 1.18 -0.83
N ILE A 886 17.61 0.86 -2.03
CA ILE A 886 19.02 1.09 -2.40
C ILE A 886 19.27 2.60 -2.52
N GLU A 887 18.45 3.32 -3.29
CA GLU A 887 18.55 4.78 -3.45
C GLU A 887 18.50 5.49 -2.08
N LYS A 888 17.54 5.10 -1.24
CA LYS A 888 17.38 5.65 0.11
C LYS A 888 18.58 5.36 1.00
N THR A 889 19.15 4.16 0.93
CA THR A 889 20.34 3.80 1.72
C THR A 889 21.54 4.66 1.32
N THR A 890 21.77 4.86 0.02
CA THR A 890 22.81 5.75 -0.51
C THR A 890 22.61 7.19 -0.02
N ALA A 891 21.38 7.71 -0.09
CA ALA A 891 21.05 9.05 0.41
C ALA A 891 21.28 9.17 1.93
N ASN A 892 20.93 8.14 2.70
CA ASN A 892 21.13 8.10 4.15
C ASN A 892 22.61 8.15 4.53
N ILE A 893 23.47 7.37 3.85
CA ILE A 893 24.94 7.36 4.08
C ILE A 893 25.53 8.76 3.92
N LYS A 894 25.17 9.41 2.80
CA LYS A 894 25.61 10.78 2.49
C LYS A 894 25.13 11.77 3.55
N TRP A 895 23.84 11.70 3.90
CA TRP A 895 23.24 12.60 4.89
C TRP A 895 23.88 12.46 6.28
N VAL A 896 24.10 11.24 6.76
CA VAL A 896 24.74 10.97 8.06
C VAL A 896 26.16 11.54 8.08
N THR A 897 26.94 11.27 7.03
CA THR A 897 28.33 11.72 6.91
C THR A 897 28.45 13.24 7.01
N GLU A 898 27.54 13.98 6.37
CA GLU A 898 27.58 15.44 6.31
C GLU A 898 26.99 16.12 7.56
N ASN A 899 25.94 15.55 8.17
CA ASN A 899 25.15 16.25 9.18
C ASN A 899 25.48 15.86 10.62
N LYS A 900 26.05 14.66 10.86
CA LYS A 900 26.25 14.09 12.20
C LYS A 900 26.87 15.07 13.20
N ALA A 901 27.96 15.73 12.82
CA ALA A 901 28.68 16.66 13.73
C ALA A 901 27.84 17.89 14.10
N SER A 902 27.18 18.50 13.11
CA SER A 902 26.33 19.69 13.34
C SER A 902 25.09 19.37 14.17
N VAL A 903 24.48 18.21 13.93
CA VAL A 903 23.30 17.71 14.67
C VAL A 903 23.67 17.39 16.11
N LEU A 904 24.79 16.71 16.34
CA LEU A 904 25.30 16.43 17.68
C LEU A 904 25.53 17.73 18.48
N LYS A 905 26.21 18.70 17.86
CA LYS A 905 26.47 19.99 18.48
C LYS A 905 25.16 20.69 18.86
N TRP A 906 24.21 20.78 17.92
CA TRP A 906 22.93 21.45 18.14
C TRP A 906 22.13 20.80 19.28
N PHE A 907 21.98 19.47 19.27
CA PHE A 907 21.26 18.79 20.36
C PHE A 907 21.97 18.96 21.70
N THR A 908 23.30 18.94 21.74
CA THR A 908 24.05 19.16 22.99
C THR A 908 23.79 20.56 23.55
N GLU A 909 23.82 21.60 22.70
CA GLU A 909 23.60 23.00 23.09
C GLU A 909 22.15 23.27 23.55
N GLU A 910 21.16 22.62 22.91
CA GLU A 910 19.74 22.86 23.20
C GLU A 910 19.19 21.93 24.31
N SER A 911 19.95 20.91 24.72
CA SER A 911 19.58 19.98 25.80
C SER A 911 19.94 20.48 27.19
N THR A 912 20.88 21.43 27.30
CA THR A 912 21.16 22.15 28.55
C THR A 912 20.06 23.15 28.87
#